data_AF-A0A8H3GRJ5-F1
#
_entry.id   AF-A0A8H3GRJ5-F1
#
_cell.length_a   1.000
_cell.length_b   1.000
_cell.length_c   1.000
_cell.angle_alpha   90.00
_cell.angle_beta   90.00
_cell.angle_gamma   90.00
#
_symmetry.space_group_name_H-M   'P 1'
#
loop_
_entity.id
_entity.type
_entity.pdbx_description
1 polymer ?
#
loop_
_entity_poly.entity_id
_entity_poly.type
_entity_poly.pdbx_seq_one_letter_code
_entity_poly.pdbx_strand_id
1 'polypeptide(L)'
;MHILLILFLGALHTPWVAGQSYIEPPVFLGQLSRPVVPHTFRPTKVYSTNGTVTNAEGLVQPSGPSGRNGTRPITKLSPNSSLILDFSLDVGGYPVFEFASGALDGDTTIRYTVSESLAALEPGVGDGFPYMGYAGARFRSEVIPVSGWAERWLGTGIQGGQRFILIEHFGGTAEVSISEVGFQAATDVTPISDLPGSFNSSDTYLNQLWAIGARTVQLGCSSKGSFTPAWHASSIGTFIESQNIAIHEKSQNWGQIDFSLSLYIVTGSVFTVNKGKEYAPDPGATEFYLTVGSNGTSTFSRYGGSSIDLPSGAFSTGKWHNVKFSVRGDSSATMTASIDGVEIGAISYDGISSIGPLGLSAGNDTAIIVKDLLVQDADGKTIYFNSMKSQSVLEDFGTGTNYYGVCFDGAKRDRVVWAGDFSIFGPTIFYSTANIEAVAGSLLLFTGVQDTRGQIASSVLASTVPSEIPSNDWKTGNFYSVIYAISSANAWYEWYQYTGDTRFASKWWPAIKRDIEYGLSFLDQETGLITLEDAAAMDFDYYDGPTPGAHIGANSIVVWALRNAALISDSIGDSVASQYRDTANKIEKAVNERLFSSTTGAYMLIDGNTTVGISQDGNSYAILSGIASASNAPSSAGAVIEAMRLLDTSFGPLSFSNTSRFLPIVSPYASGFHTWAAFEAGMNEEAIRLMRAVWKNQTDENNPWYTGMTWEFINGTSGEPYRPNYSSQAHGWGSAPTWQLSRYVLGVSPIVPGYSTWSFAPRTVNLTYANGRVPTPWGTITASWEATETTFEMQISAPPGTNGTIVVPGAGNKTVMINGAQVGASGNSALPQSIIWAGVEGDAYRVNVTSGSSTLVISAS
;
A
#
# COMPACT_ATOMS: atom_id res chain seq x y z
N MET A 1 -26.70 -18.66 64.33
CA MET A 1 -26.92 -20.10 64.10
C MET A 1 -26.55 -20.37 62.65
N HIS A 2 -25.44 -21.07 62.38
CA HIS A 2 -25.29 -22.54 62.42
C HIS A 2 -25.75 -23.18 61.09
N ILE A 3 -24.92 -23.90 60.32
CA ILE A 3 -24.17 -25.16 60.60
C ILE A 3 -25.16 -26.35 60.59
N LEU A 4 -25.01 -27.41 59.76
CA LEU A 4 -23.95 -27.79 58.80
C LEU A 4 -24.44 -28.86 57.76
N LEU A 5 -23.64 -29.08 56.70
CA LEU A 5 -23.18 -30.34 56.02
C LEU A 5 -23.88 -31.74 56.26
N ILE A 6 -23.71 -32.81 55.44
CA ILE A 6 -23.26 -33.07 54.02
C ILE A 6 -23.25 -34.61 53.69
N LEU A 7 -23.02 -34.97 52.41
CA LEU A 7 -22.48 -36.23 51.80
C LEU A 7 -23.01 -37.63 52.21
N PHE A 8 -23.22 -38.48 51.19
CA PHE A 8 -22.29 -39.57 50.74
C PHE A 8 -22.40 -39.60 49.18
N LEU A 9 -21.32 -39.40 48.38
CA LEU A 9 -20.30 -40.37 47.91
C LEU A 9 -20.90 -41.57 47.12
N GLY A 10 -20.45 -41.98 45.92
CA GLY A 10 -19.41 -41.48 45.00
C GLY A 10 -18.69 -42.65 44.26
N ALA A 11 -18.24 -42.62 43.01
CA ALA A 11 -18.22 -41.55 41.97
C ALA A 11 -18.91 -42.02 40.64
N LEU A 12 -18.39 -42.09 39.40
CA LEU A 12 -17.04 -42.00 38.78
C LEU A 12 -17.09 -41.38 37.35
N HIS A 13 -16.03 -40.64 36.99
CA HIS A 13 -15.43 -40.43 35.65
C HIS A 13 -16.26 -40.03 34.40
N THR A 14 -16.27 -38.72 34.09
CA THR A 14 -15.93 -38.13 32.76
C THR A 14 -15.31 -36.72 32.95
N PRO A 15 -14.46 -36.22 32.03
CA PRO A 15 -13.89 -34.86 32.10
C PRO A 15 -14.44 -33.85 31.06
N TRP A 16 -14.46 -32.58 31.47
CA TRP A 16 -14.42 -31.31 30.73
C TRP A 16 -14.40 -31.28 29.18
N VAL A 17 -15.30 -30.46 28.61
CA VAL A 17 -15.01 -29.32 27.70
C VAL A 17 -16.08 -28.24 27.95
N ALA A 18 -15.76 -26.95 27.78
CA ALA A 18 -16.70 -25.84 27.92
C ALA A 18 -17.37 -25.47 26.58
N GLY A 19 -18.67 -25.19 26.59
CA GLY A 19 -19.43 -24.74 25.41
C GLY A 19 -19.80 -23.26 25.51
N GLN A 20 -19.48 -22.48 24.46
CA GLN A 20 -20.01 -21.12 24.29
C GLN A 20 -21.50 -21.18 23.90
N SER A 21 -22.33 -20.37 24.55
CA SER A 21 -23.73 -20.18 24.14
C SER A 21 -23.80 -19.25 22.92
N TYR A 22 -23.98 -19.82 21.73
CA TYR A 22 -24.41 -19.06 20.56
C TYR A 22 -25.74 -18.34 20.84
N ILE A 23 -25.84 -17.09 20.43
CA ILE A 23 -27.09 -16.34 20.34
C ILE A 23 -27.59 -16.46 18.90
N GLU A 24 -28.91 -16.60 18.71
CA GLU A 24 -29.51 -16.83 17.39
C GLU A 24 -29.37 -15.63 16.42
N PRO A 25 -29.36 -15.87 15.10
CA PRO A 25 -28.96 -14.88 14.11
C PRO A 25 -30.08 -13.87 13.76
N PRO A 26 -29.76 -12.56 13.65
CA PRO A 26 -30.66 -11.59 13.04
C PRO A 26 -30.62 -11.67 11.49
N VAL A 27 -31.82 -11.59 10.91
CA VAL A 27 -32.22 -11.20 9.54
C VAL A 27 -31.12 -10.98 8.48
N PHE A 28 -31.30 -11.64 7.32
CA PHE A 28 -30.50 -11.50 6.10
C PHE A 28 -30.20 -10.03 5.70
N LEU A 29 -28.93 -9.78 5.35
CA LEU A 29 -28.45 -8.61 4.60
C LEU A 29 -28.91 -7.23 5.11
N GLY A 30 -28.90 -7.03 6.42
CA GLY A 30 -28.51 -5.73 6.93
C GLY A 30 -27.07 -5.43 6.48
N GLN A 31 -26.84 -4.28 5.83
CA GLN A 31 -25.47 -3.82 5.55
C GLN A 31 -24.69 -3.81 6.87
N LEU A 32 -23.48 -4.38 6.89
CA LEU A 32 -22.53 -4.09 7.96
C LEU A 32 -22.44 -2.57 8.12
N SER A 33 -22.47 -2.06 9.35
CA SER A 33 -22.48 -0.63 9.63
C SER A 33 -21.15 0.00 9.22
N ARG A 34 -21.03 0.30 7.92
CA ARG A 34 -19.82 0.84 7.29
C ARG A 34 -19.34 2.04 8.10
N PRO A 35 -18.08 2.07 8.58
CA PRO A 35 -17.45 3.28 9.08
C PRO A 35 -17.09 4.17 7.88
N VAL A 36 -18.15 4.67 7.23
CA VAL A 36 -18.11 5.49 6.03
C VAL A 36 -18.79 6.80 6.37
N VAL A 37 -18.01 7.88 6.33
CA VAL A 37 -18.51 9.25 6.40
C VAL A 37 -19.59 9.41 5.32
N PRO A 38 -20.77 10.01 5.58
CA PRO A 38 -21.89 10.06 4.65
C PRO A 38 -21.65 11.09 3.52
N HIS A 39 -20.60 10.84 2.75
CA HIS A 39 -19.96 11.75 1.83
C HIS A 39 -19.69 11.04 0.52
N THR A 40 -20.25 11.60 -0.55
CA THR A 40 -20.00 11.18 -1.92
C THR A 40 -19.13 12.26 -2.55
N PHE A 41 -17.94 11.87 -3.04
CA PHE A 41 -17.24 12.65 -4.05
C PHE A 41 -18.10 12.67 -5.30
N ARG A 42 -18.34 13.84 -5.88
CA ARG A 42 -19.08 13.97 -7.15
C ARG A 42 -18.28 14.81 -8.13
N PRO A 43 -18.52 14.68 -9.45
CA PRO A 43 -17.79 15.44 -10.45
C PRO A 43 -17.91 16.94 -10.27
N THR A 44 -16.88 17.65 -10.73
CA THR A 44 -16.79 19.11 -10.65
C THR A 44 -16.97 19.79 -12.02
N LYS A 45 -16.81 19.03 -13.11
CA LYS A 45 -16.94 19.49 -14.49
C LYS A 45 -17.51 18.38 -15.38
N VAL A 46 -18.29 18.75 -16.40
CA VAL A 46 -18.47 17.91 -17.59
C VAL A 46 -17.21 18.10 -18.45
N TYR A 47 -16.53 17.01 -18.80
CA TYR A 47 -15.39 17.06 -19.70
C TYR A 47 -15.84 17.01 -21.17
N SER A 48 -16.72 16.06 -21.51
CA SER A 48 -17.27 15.92 -22.86
C SER A 48 -18.61 15.19 -22.87
N THR A 49 -19.33 15.29 -23.99
CA THR A 49 -20.54 14.51 -24.28
C THR A 49 -20.49 14.01 -25.73
N ASN A 50 -21.13 12.87 -25.99
CA ASN A 50 -21.30 12.29 -27.32
C ASN A 50 -22.76 11.79 -27.47
N GLY A 51 -23.30 11.83 -28.69
CA GLY A 51 -24.71 11.57 -28.93
C GLY A 51 -25.61 12.68 -28.39
N THR A 52 -26.75 12.32 -27.79
CA THR A 52 -27.73 13.25 -27.22
C THR A 52 -27.77 13.11 -25.70
N VAL A 53 -27.13 14.06 -25.01
CA VAL A 53 -27.16 14.19 -23.55
C VAL A 53 -27.86 15.50 -23.19
N THR A 54 -28.99 15.42 -22.50
CA THR A 54 -29.72 16.62 -22.03
C THR A 54 -29.33 16.94 -20.60
N ASN A 55 -29.01 18.22 -20.33
CA ASN A 55 -28.65 18.74 -19.01
C ASN A 55 -27.44 18.01 -18.38
N ALA A 56 -26.31 17.91 -19.09
CA ALA A 56 -25.10 17.21 -18.60
C ALA A 56 -24.56 17.79 -17.27
N GLU A 57 -24.64 19.11 -17.09
CA GLU A 57 -24.27 19.82 -15.84
C GLU A 57 -25.15 19.43 -14.62
N GLY A 58 -26.21 18.64 -14.82
CA GLY A 58 -27.05 18.15 -13.72
C GLY A 58 -26.34 17.20 -12.75
N LEU A 59 -25.21 16.60 -13.16
CA LEU A 59 -24.41 15.67 -12.36
C LEU A 59 -23.20 16.31 -11.67
N VAL A 60 -22.90 17.60 -11.92
CA VAL A 60 -21.74 18.28 -11.33
C VAL A 60 -22.10 19.10 -10.09
N GLN A 61 -21.12 19.34 -9.22
CA GLN A 61 -21.25 20.22 -8.05
C GLN A 61 -19.95 20.99 -7.77
N PRO A 62 -19.98 22.03 -6.92
CA PRO A 62 -18.76 22.59 -6.32
C PRO A 62 -17.90 21.50 -5.64
N SER A 63 -16.58 21.73 -5.62
CA SER A 63 -15.58 20.70 -5.36
C SER A 63 -15.67 20.02 -3.99
N GLY A 64 -15.26 18.75 -3.98
CA GLY A 64 -15.08 17.94 -2.78
C GLY A 64 -16.21 16.97 -2.45
N PRO A 65 -16.06 16.20 -1.36
CA PRO A 65 -17.10 15.32 -0.83
C PRO A 65 -18.22 16.11 -0.18
N SER A 66 -19.49 15.72 -0.38
CA SER A 66 -20.61 16.35 0.33
C SER A 66 -21.83 15.43 0.54
N GLY A 67 -22.63 15.75 1.56
CA GLY A 67 -23.83 15.00 1.94
C GLY A 67 -25.01 15.09 0.94
N ARG A 68 -26.02 14.23 1.12
CA ARG A 68 -27.21 14.11 0.25
C ARG A 68 -28.32 15.09 0.66
N ASN A 69 -28.08 16.40 0.50
CA ASN A 69 -29.05 17.46 0.80
C ASN A 69 -29.53 18.19 -0.47
N GLY A 70 -30.86 18.40 -0.59
CA GLY A 70 -31.49 19.20 -1.65
C GLY A 70 -31.96 18.40 -2.87
N THR A 71 -32.78 19.04 -3.71
CA THR A 71 -33.27 18.46 -4.97
C THR A 71 -32.15 18.44 -6.01
N ARG A 72 -31.84 17.27 -6.58
CA ARG A 72 -30.85 17.13 -7.65
C ARG A 72 -31.47 17.43 -9.02
N PRO A 73 -30.77 18.11 -9.95
CA PRO A 73 -31.17 18.14 -11.34
C PRO A 73 -31.11 16.72 -11.95
N ILE A 74 -31.81 16.52 -13.06
CA ILE A 74 -31.77 15.25 -13.80
C ILE A 74 -31.00 15.46 -15.11
N THR A 75 -30.03 14.60 -15.36
CA THR A 75 -29.32 14.45 -16.64
C THR A 75 -29.90 13.26 -17.39
N LYS A 76 -30.04 13.38 -18.70
CA LYS A 76 -30.69 12.39 -19.57
C LYS A 76 -29.77 11.93 -20.68
N LEU A 77 -29.61 10.63 -20.84
CA LEU A 77 -28.80 9.99 -21.89
C LEU A 77 -29.73 9.21 -22.83
N SER A 78 -29.77 9.61 -24.10
CA SER A 78 -30.43 8.83 -25.16
C SER A 78 -29.61 7.57 -25.52
N PRO A 79 -30.21 6.57 -26.17
CA PRO A 79 -29.49 5.41 -26.71
C PRO A 79 -28.25 5.80 -27.53
N ASN A 80 -27.15 5.05 -27.35
CA ASN A 80 -25.84 5.29 -27.98
C ASN A 80 -25.20 6.66 -27.63
N SER A 81 -25.60 7.28 -26.52
CA SER A 81 -25.02 8.54 -26.03
C SER A 81 -24.13 8.30 -24.82
N SER A 82 -23.10 9.12 -24.65
CA SER A 82 -22.16 9.00 -23.53
C SER A 82 -21.66 10.36 -23.04
N LEU A 83 -21.10 10.38 -21.84
CA LEU A 83 -20.56 11.58 -21.20
C LEU A 83 -19.33 11.24 -20.36
N ILE A 84 -18.35 12.15 -20.33
CA ILE A 84 -17.16 12.05 -19.47
C ILE A 84 -17.24 13.17 -18.43
N LEU A 85 -17.08 12.81 -17.16
CA LEU A 85 -17.10 13.75 -16.04
C LEU A 85 -15.73 13.76 -15.34
N ASP A 86 -15.28 14.95 -14.94
CA ASP A 86 -13.99 15.22 -14.30
C ASP A 86 -14.21 15.65 -12.83
N PHE A 87 -13.52 14.99 -11.90
CA PHE A 87 -13.52 15.31 -10.47
C PHE A 87 -12.46 16.39 -10.11
N SER A 88 -11.63 16.80 -11.07
CA SER A 88 -10.47 17.71 -11.00
C SER A 88 -9.25 17.21 -10.21
N LEU A 89 -9.42 16.14 -9.43
CA LEU A 89 -8.37 15.39 -8.74
C LEU A 89 -8.84 13.94 -8.56
N ASP A 90 -7.92 13.02 -8.28
CA ASP A 90 -8.27 11.64 -7.96
C ASP A 90 -9.12 11.58 -6.69
N VAL A 91 -10.23 10.84 -6.76
CA VAL A 91 -11.11 10.53 -5.63
C VAL A 91 -11.22 9.02 -5.48
N GLY A 92 -11.77 8.54 -4.36
CA GLY A 92 -11.90 7.09 -4.14
C GLY A 92 -13.09 6.64 -3.30
N GLY A 93 -13.42 5.36 -3.47
CA GLY A 93 -14.52 4.70 -2.77
C GLY A 93 -15.37 3.81 -3.68
N TYR A 94 -16.63 3.64 -3.29
CA TYR A 94 -17.64 2.84 -3.98
C TYR A 94 -18.35 3.66 -5.05
N PRO A 95 -18.43 3.21 -6.32
CA PRO A 95 -19.16 3.92 -7.36
C PRO A 95 -20.66 3.98 -7.05
N VAL A 96 -21.30 5.09 -7.43
CA VAL A 96 -22.67 5.45 -7.07
C VAL A 96 -23.42 6.00 -8.27
N PHE A 97 -24.65 5.53 -8.46
CA PHE A 97 -25.61 6.06 -9.44
C PHE A 97 -26.99 6.21 -8.80
N GLU A 98 -27.65 7.36 -8.91
CA GLU A 98 -29.03 7.57 -8.48
C GLU A 98 -29.92 7.85 -9.69
N PHE A 99 -30.86 6.96 -9.98
CA PHE A 99 -31.72 6.98 -11.16
C PHE A 99 -33.08 7.61 -10.86
N ALA A 100 -33.62 8.38 -11.80
CA ALA A 100 -34.92 9.02 -11.60
C ALA A 100 -36.07 8.00 -11.65
N SER A 101 -37.04 8.17 -10.75
CA SER A 101 -38.23 7.32 -10.64
C SER A 101 -38.99 7.20 -11.96
N GLY A 102 -39.19 5.98 -12.45
CA GLY A 102 -39.91 5.69 -13.71
C GLY A 102 -39.03 5.18 -14.86
N ALA A 103 -37.71 5.08 -14.68
CA ALA A 103 -36.82 4.36 -15.60
C ALA A 103 -37.05 2.83 -15.50
N LEU A 104 -38.14 2.34 -16.10
CA LEU A 104 -38.67 0.98 -15.95
C LEU A 104 -38.71 0.18 -17.26
N ASP A 105 -37.93 0.56 -18.27
CA ASP A 105 -37.68 -0.29 -19.44
C ASP A 105 -36.70 -1.41 -19.04
N GLY A 106 -37.17 -2.66 -19.08
CA GLY A 106 -36.56 -3.79 -18.36
C GLY A 106 -35.11 -4.06 -18.75
N ASP A 107 -34.82 -3.92 -20.04
CA ASP A 107 -33.54 -4.30 -20.67
C ASP A 107 -32.55 -3.12 -20.76
N THR A 108 -32.86 -1.96 -20.17
CA THR A 108 -32.00 -0.77 -20.26
C THR A 108 -30.82 -0.85 -19.29
N THR A 109 -29.60 -0.69 -19.83
CA THR A 109 -28.32 -0.76 -19.11
C THR A 109 -27.43 0.43 -19.42
N ILE A 110 -26.69 0.91 -18.42
CA ILE A 110 -25.53 1.79 -18.65
C ILE A 110 -24.23 1.06 -18.31
N ARG A 111 -23.13 1.48 -18.93
CA ARG A 111 -21.78 1.10 -18.53
C ARG A 111 -21.06 2.31 -17.96
N TYR A 112 -20.35 2.13 -16.85
CA TYR A 112 -19.38 3.11 -16.39
C TYR A 112 -17.96 2.59 -16.61
N THR A 113 -17.03 3.50 -16.87
CA THR A 113 -15.59 3.21 -17.03
C THR A 113 -14.77 4.32 -16.38
N VAL A 114 -13.70 3.99 -15.66
CA VAL A 114 -12.96 4.95 -14.81
C VAL A 114 -11.47 5.04 -15.15
N SER A 115 -10.87 6.20 -14.88
CA SER A 115 -9.42 6.37 -14.90
C SER A 115 -8.90 7.46 -13.95
N GLU A 116 -7.64 7.34 -13.56
CA GLU A 116 -6.86 8.41 -12.91
C GLU A 116 -6.54 9.55 -13.89
N SER A 117 -6.22 9.23 -15.15
CA SER A 117 -5.93 10.23 -16.19
C SER A 117 -6.73 9.98 -17.47
N LEU A 118 -7.15 11.07 -18.12
CA LEU A 118 -8.02 11.02 -19.30
C LEU A 118 -7.39 10.26 -20.48
N ALA A 119 -6.08 10.43 -20.68
CA ALA A 119 -5.36 9.78 -21.77
C ALA A 119 -5.16 8.26 -21.56
N ALA A 120 -5.55 7.72 -20.39
CA ALA A 120 -5.64 6.28 -20.11
C ALA A 120 -7.10 5.77 -20.04
N LEU A 121 -8.11 6.59 -20.36
CA LEU A 121 -9.53 6.22 -20.28
C LEU A 121 -9.99 5.44 -21.52
N GLU A 122 -9.68 4.15 -21.59
CA GLU A 122 -10.12 3.26 -22.69
C GLU A 122 -11.59 2.79 -22.47
N PRO A 123 -12.55 3.11 -23.36
CA PRO A 123 -13.96 2.76 -23.16
C PRO A 123 -14.24 1.26 -22.99
N GLY A 124 -14.91 0.88 -21.90
CA GLY A 124 -15.19 -0.52 -21.58
C GLY A 124 -14.02 -1.28 -20.93
N VAL A 125 -12.85 -0.65 -20.76
CA VAL A 125 -11.65 -1.24 -20.14
C VAL A 125 -11.22 -0.44 -18.91
N GLY A 126 -11.07 0.89 -19.07
CA GLY A 126 -10.49 1.79 -18.08
C GLY A 126 -8.95 1.82 -18.15
N ASP A 127 -8.32 2.39 -17.12
CA ASP A 127 -6.87 2.58 -17.04
C ASP A 127 -6.12 1.43 -16.33
N GLY A 128 -6.60 0.19 -16.52
CA GLY A 128 -5.89 -1.03 -16.15
C GLY A 128 -6.75 -2.15 -15.58
N PHE A 129 -6.09 -3.26 -15.30
CA PHE A 129 -6.68 -4.46 -14.70
C PHE A 129 -6.40 -4.52 -13.19
N PRO A 130 -7.26 -5.18 -12.38
CA PRO A 130 -7.00 -5.36 -10.96
C PRO A 130 -5.84 -6.32 -10.71
N TYR A 131 -5.22 -6.23 -9.53
CA TYR A 131 -4.19 -7.17 -9.10
C TYR A 131 -4.74 -8.61 -9.05
N MET A 132 -4.08 -9.53 -9.76
CA MET A 132 -4.50 -10.93 -9.79
C MET A 132 -4.45 -11.56 -8.39
N GLY A 133 -5.44 -12.39 -8.09
CA GLY A 133 -5.54 -13.05 -6.79
C GLY A 133 -6.18 -12.21 -5.69
N TYR A 134 -6.55 -10.95 -5.95
CA TYR A 134 -7.30 -10.10 -5.02
C TYR A 134 -8.72 -9.82 -5.52
N ALA A 135 -9.65 -10.75 -5.27
CA ALA A 135 -11.04 -10.66 -5.72
C ALA A 135 -11.82 -9.39 -5.27
N GLY A 136 -11.33 -8.65 -4.26
CA GLY A 136 -11.87 -7.36 -3.84
C GLY A 136 -11.51 -6.19 -4.78
N ALA A 137 -10.42 -6.32 -5.54
CA ALA A 137 -10.09 -5.38 -6.60
C ALA A 137 -10.98 -5.67 -7.84
N ARG A 138 -11.98 -4.80 -8.04
CA ARG A 138 -12.86 -4.82 -9.22
C ARG A 138 -12.17 -4.18 -10.43
N PHE A 139 -12.67 -4.55 -11.61
CA PHE A 139 -12.24 -4.03 -12.92
C PHE A 139 -12.70 -2.58 -13.09
N ARG A 140 -11.99 -1.83 -13.94
CA ARG A 140 -12.18 -0.39 -14.17
C ARG A 140 -13.34 -0.05 -15.11
N SER A 141 -14.18 -1.03 -15.43
CA SER A 141 -15.45 -0.89 -16.16
C SER A 141 -16.47 -1.91 -15.65
N GLU A 142 -17.75 -1.54 -15.62
CA GLU A 142 -18.87 -2.40 -15.18
C GLU A 142 -20.17 -1.99 -15.87
N VAL A 143 -20.97 -2.98 -16.31
CA VAL A 143 -22.31 -2.78 -16.88
C VAL A 143 -23.35 -2.95 -15.78
N ILE A 144 -24.23 -1.97 -15.60
CA ILE A 144 -25.28 -2.00 -14.59
C ILE A 144 -26.67 -1.86 -15.23
N PRO A 145 -27.67 -2.69 -14.85
CA PRO A 145 -29.05 -2.50 -15.26
C PRO A 145 -29.60 -1.22 -14.60
N VAL A 146 -30.47 -0.51 -15.30
CA VAL A 146 -31.18 0.66 -14.76
C VAL A 146 -32.47 0.22 -14.04
N SER A 147 -33.06 -0.88 -14.48
CA SER A 147 -34.24 -1.51 -13.86
C SER A 147 -33.91 -2.18 -12.52
N GLY A 148 -34.91 -2.25 -11.63
CA GLY A 148 -34.84 -2.99 -10.36
C GLY A 148 -34.30 -2.24 -9.13
N TRP A 149 -33.58 -1.13 -9.31
CA TRP A 149 -33.07 -0.34 -8.18
C TRP A 149 -34.15 0.57 -7.58
N ALA A 150 -34.27 0.58 -6.25
CA ALA A 150 -35.33 1.30 -5.55
C ALA A 150 -35.22 2.85 -5.62
N GLU A 151 -34.07 3.38 -6.05
CA GLU A 151 -33.77 4.77 -6.42
C GLU A 151 -32.27 4.92 -6.74
N ARG A 152 -31.41 4.18 -6.01
CA ARG A 152 -29.95 4.35 -6.03
C ARG A 152 -29.21 3.01 -6.07
N TRP A 153 -28.28 2.89 -7.00
CA TRP A 153 -27.27 1.83 -7.08
C TRP A 153 -25.97 2.25 -6.38
N LEU A 154 -25.26 1.25 -5.86
CA LEU A 154 -24.02 1.40 -5.11
C LEU A 154 -23.18 0.15 -5.36
N GLY A 155 -21.97 0.31 -5.91
CA GLY A 155 -21.08 -0.80 -6.25
C GLY A 155 -20.70 -1.66 -5.04
N THR A 156 -20.47 -2.95 -5.29
CA THR A 156 -20.09 -3.93 -4.28
C THR A 156 -18.60 -3.84 -3.91
N GLY A 157 -17.75 -3.40 -4.84
CA GLY A 157 -16.33 -3.15 -4.63
C GLY A 157 -15.93 -1.67 -4.68
N ILE A 158 -14.76 -1.37 -4.11
CA ILE A 158 -14.10 -0.05 -4.25
C ILE A 158 -13.45 0.00 -5.64
N GLN A 159 -13.53 1.14 -6.31
CA GLN A 159 -12.86 1.32 -7.63
C GLN A 159 -11.38 1.75 -7.50
N GLY A 160 -11.02 2.40 -6.40
CA GLY A 160 -9.66 2.84 -6.11
C GLY A 160 -9.51 4.34 -6.27
N GLY A 161 -8.38 4.80 -6.81
CA GLY A 161 -8.19 6.18 -7.28
C GLY A 161 -8.71 6.38 -8.70
N GLN A 162 -9.50 7.44 -8.93
CA GLN A 162 -9.90 7.88 -10.26
C GLN A 162 -10.33 9.36 -10.25
N ARG A 163 -9.95 10.10 -11.29
CA ARG A 163 -10.33 11.50 -11.55
C ARG A 163 -11.40 11.60 -12.63
N PHE A 164 -11.51 10.60 -13.51
CA PHE A 164 -12.44 10.60 -14.64
C PHE A 164 -13.40 9.42 -14.58
N ILE A 165 -14.65 9.66 -14.99
CA ILE A 165 -15.64 8.62 -15.25
C ILE A 165 -16.32 8.87 -16.60
N LEU A 166 -16.22 7.89 -17.50
CA LEU A 166 -17.04 7.76 -18.69
C LEU A 166 -18.32 7.01 -18.33
N ILE A 167 -19.46 7.50 -18.78
CA ILE A 167 -20.77 6.84 -18.66
C ILE A 167 -21.37 6.70 -20.05
N GLU A 168 -21.75 5.48 -20.41
CA GLU A 168 -22.32 5.12 -21.71
C GLU A 168 -23.73 4.58 -21.52
N HIS A 169 -24.68 5.03 -22.36
CA HIS A 169 -25.88 4.25 -22.62
C HIS A 169 -25.47 3.03 -23.45
N PHE A 170 -25.60 1.83 -22.87
CA PHE A 170 -24.99 0.60 -23.38
C PHE A 170 -26.01 -0.41 -23.94
N GLY A 171 -27.26 -0.38 -23.46
CA GLY A 171 -28.28 -1.36 -23.84
C GLY A 171 -29.70 -0.89 -23.53
N GLY A 172 -30.69 -1.50 -24.17
CA GLY A 172 -32.09 -1.05 -24.17
C GLY A 172 -32.39 0.04 -25.20
N THR A 173 -33.63 0.54 -25.21
CA THR A 173 -34.04 1.61 -26.15
C THR A 173 -34.67 2.83 -25.48
N ALA A 174 -34.98 2.77 -24.18
CA ALA A 174 -35.38 3.94 -23.41
C ALA A 174 -34.21 4.89 -23.11
N GLU A 175 -34.55 6.15 -22.82
CA GLU A 175 -33.63 7.17 -22.32
C GLU A 175 -33.35 6.94 -20.82
N VAL A 176 -32.08 7.02 -20.40
CA VAL A 176 -31.68 6.88 -18.99
C VAL A 176 -31.66 8.24 -18.31
N SER A 177 -32.36 8.36 -17.17
CA SER A 177 -32.40 9.58 -16.37
C SER A 177 -31.62 9.39 -15.07
N ILE A 178 -30.52 10.14 -14.89
CA ILE A 178 -29.58 10.05 -13.76
C ILE A 178 -29.60 11.36 -12.97
N SER A 179 -29.43 11.31 -11.65
CA SER A 179 -29.48 12.44 -10.72
C SER A 179 -28.31 12.53 -9.74
N GLU A 180 -27.65 11.41 -9.40
CA GLU A 180 -26.35 11.38 -8.70
C GLU A 180 -25.40 10.48 -9.49
N VAL A 181 -24.15 10.93 -9.66
CA VAL A 181 -22.99 10.13 -10.03
C VAL A 181 -21.88 10.48 -9.06
N GLY A 182 -21.10 9.50 -8.62
CA GLY A 182 -19.95 9.76 -7.76
C GLY A 182 -19.30 8.54 -7.16
N PHE A 183 -18.44 8.77 -6.18
CA PHE A 183 -17.83 7.75 -5.34
C PHE A 183 -18.16 8.02 -3.87
N GLN A 184 -18.89 7.10 -3.22
CA GLN A 184 -19.11 7.13 -1.79
C GLN A 184 -17.83 6.68 -1.09
N ALA A 185 -17.22 7.57 -0.30
CA ALA A 185 -15.87 7.41 0.22
C ALA A 185 -15.69 6.13 1.04
N ALA A 186 -14.51 5.49 0.93
CA ALA A 186 -14.11 4.32 1.72
C ALA A 186 -12.85 4.57 2.59
N THR A 187 -12.34 5.80 2.52
CA THR A 187 -11.11 6.32 3.13
C THR A 187 -11.44 7.60 3.89
N ASP A 188 -10.44 8.23 4.53
CA ASP A 188 -10.61 9.57 5.09
C ASP A 188 -10.85 10.61 3.96
N VAL A 189 -11.55 11.69 4.32
CA VAL A 189 -11.98 12.79 3.45
C VAL A 189 -11.80 14.17 4.10
N THR A 190 -11.07 14.24 5.21
CA THR A 190 -10.73 15.48 5.92
C THR A 190 -9.99 16.45 4.99
N PRO A 191 -10.41 17.73 4.86
CA PRO A 191 -9.71 18.70 4.01
C PRO A 191 -8.23 18.86 4.39
N ILE A 192 -7.36 19.11 3.41
CA ILE A 192 -5.90 19.18 3.63
C ILE A 192 -5.48 20.35 4.55
N SER A 193 -6.28 21.40 4.64
CA SER A 193 -6.13 22.47 5.65
C SER A 193 -6.36 22.00 7.09
N ASP A 194 -7.19 20.97 7.25
CA ASP A 194 -7.82 20.54 8.51
C ASP A 194 -7.17 19.25 9.05
N LEU A 195 -6.23 18.65 8.30
CA LEU A 195 -5.44 17.51 8.73
C LEU A 195 -4.67 17.80 10.04
N PRO A 196 -4.39 16.78 10.87
CA PRO A 196 -3.62 16.96 12.11
C PRO A 196 -2.25 17.63 11.89
N GLY A 197 -1.50 17.17 10.88
CA GLY A 197 -0.28 17.81 10.40
C GLY A 197 -0.51 18.82 9.28
N SER A 198 0.40 19.78 9.11
CA SER A 198 0.36 20.77 8.03
C SER A 198 1.73 21.38 7.74
N PHE A 199 1.95 21.85 6.51
CA PHE A 199 3.11 22.64 6.11
C PHE A 199 2.68 23.76 5.16
N ASN A 200 3.21 24.96 5.36
CA ASN A 200 3.04 26.10 4.46
C ASN A 200 4.28 27.03 4.55
N SER A 201 4.78 27.48 3.40
CA SER A 201 6.01 28.26 3.26
C SER A 201 5.88 29.39 2.24
N SER A 202 6.94 30.20 2.09
CA SER A 202 7.02 31.23 1.05
C SER A 202 7.02 30.70 -0.39
N ASP A 203 7.19 29.39 -0.61
CA ASP A 203 7.15 28.76 -1.93
C ASP A 203 5.86 27.95 -2.11
N THR A 204 5.00 28.41 -3.03
CA THR A 204 3.69 27.79 -3.30
C THR A 204 3.80 26.42 -3.93
N TYR A 205 4.87 26.11 -4.66
CA TYR A 205 5.12 24.79 -5.22
C TYR A 205 5.45 23.78 -4.12
N LEU A 206 6.28 24.13 -3.13
CA LEU A 206 6.57 23.24 -1.99
C LEU A 206 5.32 23.00 -1.14
N ASN A 207 4.46 24.00 -1.00
CA ASN A 207 3.17 23.85 -0.30
C ASN A 207 2.23 22.90 -1.05
N GLN A 208 2.17 23.01 -2.39
CA GLN A 208 1.39 22.10 -3.24
C GLN A 208 1.98 20.69 -3.27
N LEU A 209 3.31 20.55 -3.27
CA LEU A 209 4.03 19.28 -3.21
C LEU A 209 3.73 18.51 -1.91
N TRP A 210 3.75 19.21 -0.78
CA TRP A 210 3.31 18.64 0.50
C TRP A 210 1.84 18.18 0.44
N ALA A 211 0.97 19.00 -0.16
CA ALA A 211 -0.45 18.70 -0.27
C ALA A 211 -0.78 17.50 -1.19
N ILE A 212 -0.06 17.28 -2.30
CA ILE A 212 -0.30 16.11 -3.16
C ILE A 212 0.07 14.81 -2.43
N GLY A 213 1.19 14.75 -1.71
CA GLY A 213 1.60 13.53 -0.99
C GLY A 213 0.73 13.24 0.24
N ALA A 214 0.26 14.28 0.95
CA ALA A 214 -0.73 14.15 2.02
C ALA A 214 -2.07 13.60 1.49
N ARG A 215 -2.56 14.07 0.33
CA ARG A 215 -3.73 13.50 -0.34
C ARG A 215 -3.50 12.05 -0.77
N THR A 216 -2.32 11.71 -1.30
CA THR A 216 -2.03 10.34 -1.76
C THR A 216 -2.17 9.33 -0.63
N VAL A 217 -1.57 9.58 0.55
CA VAL A 217 -1.72 8.64 1.68
C VAL A 217 -3.12 8.69 2.29
N GLN A 218 -3.83 9.82 2.23
CA GLN A 218 -5.23 9.87 2.65
C GLN A 218 -6.13 8.97 1.78
N LEU A 219 -5.90 8.97 0.46
CA LEU A 219 -6.58 8.11 -0.51
C LEU A 219 -6.08 6.65 -0.46
N GLY A 220 -4.82 6.43 -0.07
CA GLY A 220 -4.20 5.12 0.09
C GLY A 220 -4.50 4.42 1.42
N CYS A 221 -5.03 5.12 2.44
CA CYS A 221 -5.29 4.56 3.78
C CYS A 221 -6.78 4.35 4.07
N SER A 222 -7.11 3.15 4.53
CA SER A 222 -8.46 2.70 4.90
C SER A 222 -8.64 2.58 6.42
N SER A 223 -9.87 2.78 6.89
CA SER A 223 -10.25 2.48 8.28
C SER A 223 -10.67 1.02 8.44
N LYS A 224 -10.48 0.44 9.62
CA LYS A 224 -10.90 -0.94 9.95
C LYS A 224 -12.35 -1.19 9.57
N GLY A 225 -12.61 -2.26 8.83
CA GLY A 225 -13.96 -2.67 8.42
C GLY A 225 -14.65 -1.75 7.40
N SER A 226 -13.94 -0.83 6.73
CA SER A 226 -14.55 -0.03 5.64
C SER A 226 -14.76 -0.84 4.37
N PHE A 227 -14.03 -1.96 4.19
CA PHE A 227 -14.14 -2.82 3.02
C PHE A 227 -15.34 -3.76 3.10
N THR A 228 -16.19 -3.70 2.08
CA THR A 228 -17.23 -4.70 1.80
C THR A 228 -16.56 -5.99 1.30
N PRO A 229 -16.89 -7.17 1.85
CA PRO A 229 -16.34 -8.45 1.39
C PRO A 229 -16.56 -8.68 -0.11
N ALA A 230 -15.59 -9.30 -0.78
CA ALA A 230 -15.66 -9.63 -2.20
C ALA A 230 -16.58 -10.83 -2.51
N TRP A 231 -16.75 -11.71 -1.52
CA TRP A 231 -17.62 -12.89 -1.54
C TRP A 231 -18.62 -12.82 -0.40
N HIS A 232 -19.77 -13.48 -0.53
CA HIS A 232 -20.85 -13.44 0.47
C HIS A 232 -21.26 -14.85 0.92
N ALA A 233 -20.73 -15.29 2.05
CA ALA A 233 -21.06 -16.57 2.68
C ALA A 233 -22.49 -16.59 3.23
N SER A 234 -23.23 -17.68 2.99
CA SER A 234 -24.62 -17.84 3.45
C SER A 234 -24.95 -19.30 3.77
N SER A 235 -26.10 -19.55 4.39
CA SER A 235 -26.56 -20.91 4.73
C SER A 235 -26.74 -21.85 3.53
N ILE A 236 -26.88 -21.33 2.31
CA ILE A 236 -26.99 -22.12 1.07
C ILE A 236 -25.66 -22.30 0.32
N GLY A 237 -24.60 -21.61 0.75
CA GLY A 237 -23.28 -21.55 0.10
C GLY A 237 -22.74 -20.12 0.01
N THR A 238 -21.55 -19.95 -0.54
CA THR A 238 -20.92 -18.64 -0.77
C THR A 238 -21.25 -18.15 -2.16
N PHE A 239 -21.86 -16.96 -2.22
CA PHE A 239 -22.12 -16.25 -3.47
C PHE A 239 -20.87 -15.51 -3.93
N ILE A 240 -20.55 -15.66 -5.22
CA ILE A 240 -19.36 -15.11 -5.86
C ILE A 240 -19.78 -14.44 -7.18
N GLU A 241 -19.44 -13.16 -7.32
CA GLU A 241 -19.72 -12.30 -8.49
C GLU A 241 -18.47 -11.58 -9.02
N SER A 242 -17.31 -11.78 -8.39
CA SER A 242 -16.04 -11.22 -8.87
C SER A 242 -15.42 -12.16 -9.89
N GLN A 243 -15.03 -11.62 -11.04
CA GLN A 243 -14.30 -12.36 -12.07
C GLN A 243 -12.79 -12.49 -11.76
N ASN A 244 -12.25 -11.59 -10.94
CA ASN A 244 -10.88 -11.72 -10.45
C ASN A 244 -10.79 -12.90 -9.47
N ILE A 245 -9.80 -13.77 -9.68
CA ILE A 245 -9.59 -14.99 -8.90
C ILE A 245 -9.34 -14.64 -7.43
N ALA A 246 -9.97 -15.38 -6.50
CA ALA A 246 -9.54 -15.41 -5.11
C ALA A 246 -8.64 -16.64 -4.91
N ILE A 247 -7.48 -16.44 -4.29
CA ILE A 247 -6.50 -17.50 -4.02
C ILE A 247 -6.65 -17.97 -2.57
N HIS A 248 -6.65 -19.28 -2.34
CA HIS A 248 -6.65 -19.83 -0.98
C HIS A 248 -5.28 -19.59 -0.33
N GLU A 249 -5.24 -18.74 0.69
CA GLU A 249 -4.04 -18.15 1.32
C GLU A 249 -3.03 -19.18 1.84
N LYS A 250 -3.43 -20.45 2.04
CA LYS A 250 -2.60 -21.52 2.61
C LYS A 250 -2.54 -22.80 1.77
N SER A 251 -2.51 -22.66 0.43
CA SER A 251 -2.57 -23.79 -0.52
C SER A 251 -1.37 -23.95 -1.48
N GLN A 252 -0.37 -23.09 -1.42
CA GLN A 252 0.83 -23.08 -2.29
C GLN A 252 1.57 -24.43 -2.43
N ASN A 253 1.62 -25.24 -1.36
CA ASN A 253 2.30 -26.55 -1.34
C ASN A 253 1.42 -27.69 -1.90
N TRP A 254 0.17 -27.42 -2.30
CA TRP A 254 -0.72 -28.47 -2.80
C TRP A 254 -0.26 -28.89 -4.21
N GLY A 255 0.29 -30.10 -4.31
CA GLY A 255 0.68 -30.72 -5.59
C GLY A 255 -0.46 -31.53 -6.21
N GLN A 256 -0.26 -32.83 -6.31
CA GLN A 256 -1.29 -33.78 -6.75
C GLN A 256 -2.40 -33.90 -5.68
N ILE A 257 -3.60 -33.44 -6.03
CA ILE A 257 -4.77 -33.39 -5.13
C ILE A 257 -6.05 -33.81 -5.86
N ASP A 258 -7.04 -34.25 -5.09
CA ASP A 258 -8.44 -34.23 -5.50
C ASP A 258 -9.14 -33.06 -4.81
N PHE A 259 -9.97 -32.32 -5.54
CA PHE A 259 -10.86 -31.32 -4.93
C PHE A 259 -12.26 -31.38 -5.53
N SER A 260 -13.27 -31.15 -4.69
CA SER A 260 -14.68 -31.25 -5.10
C SER A 260 -15.55 -30.27 -4.34
N LEU A 261 -16.64 -29.83 -4.97
CA LEU A 261 -17.59 -28.84 -4.48
C LEU A 261 -18.95 -29.03 -5.15
N SER A 262 -20.01 -28.50 -4.55
CA SER A 262 -21.26 -28.25 -5.28
C SER A 262 -21.26 -26.82 -5.82
N LEU A 263 -21.60 -26.67 -7.10
CA LEU A 263 -21.68 -25.41 -7.84
C LEU A 263 -23.11 -25.15 -8.31
N TYR A 264 -23.51 -23.88 -8.34
CA TYR A 264 -24.75 -23.40 -8.96
C TYR A 264 -24.45 -22.09 -9.70
N ILE A 265 -24.67 -22.03 -11.01
CA ILE A 265 -24.57 -20.76 -11.76
C ILE A 265 -25.93 -20.06 -11.71
N VAL A 266 -25.94 -18.81 -11.21
CA VAL A 266 -27.13 -17.95 -11.01
C VAL A 266 -27.41 -17.11 -12.26
N THR A 267 -26.39 -16.42 -12.77
CA THR A 267 -26.39 -15.62 -14.00
C THR A 267 -25.08 -15.81 -14.74
N GLY A 268 -25.00 -15.40 -16.01
CA GLY A 268 -23.83 -15.63 -16.86
C GLY A 268 -23.63 -17.13 -17.15
N SER A 269 -22.38 -17.57 -17.33
CA SER A 269 -22.11 -18.93 -17.81
C SER A 269 -20.74 -19.55 -17.48
N VAL A 270 -19.83 -18.83 -16.83
CA VAL A 270 -18.43 -19.29 -16.64
C VAL A 270 -18.08 -19.45 -15.16
N PHE A 271 -17.61 -20.65 -14.78
CA PHE A 271 -16.94 -20.88 -13.51
C PHE A 271 -15.45 -21.12 -13.74
N THR A 272 -14.61 -20.40 -12.98
CA THR A 272 -13.15 -20.40 -13.12
C THR A 272 -12.49 -21.04 -11.91
N VAL A 273 -11.51 -21.89 -12.16
CA VAL A 273 -10.64 -22.50 -11.16
C VAL A 273 -9.19 -22.24 -11.55
N ASN A 274 -8.41 -21.62 -10.66
CA ASN A 274 -6.95 -21.63 -10.77
C ASN A 274 -6.40 -22.81 -9.95
N LYS A 275 -5.44 -23.55 -10.50
CA LYS A 275 -4.68 -24.53 -9.72
C LYS A 275 -3.28 -24.69 -10.29
N GLY A 276 -2.28 -24.05 -9.68
CA GLY A 276 -0.89 -24.12 -10.11
C GLY A 276 -0.11 -22.85 -9.74
N LYS A 277 0.98 -22.56 -10.45
CA LYS A 277 1.79 -21.36 -10.20
C LYS A 277 1.07 -20.08 -10.65
N GLU A 278 0.60 -19.29 -9.69
CA GLU A 278 0.00 -17.97 -9.86
C GLU A 278 0.86 -16.98 -10.69
N TYR A 279 2.19 -17.02 -10.52
CA TYR A 279 3.14 -16.14 -11.22
C TYR A 279 4.00 -16.91 -12.22
N ALA A 280 3.37 -17.37 -13.31
CA ALA A 280 4.04 -17.77 -14.54
C ALA A 280 4.16 -16.55 -15.50
N PRO A 281 5.03 -16.57 -16.54
CA PRO A 281 5.07 -15.51 -17.56
C PRO A 281 3.76 -15.37 -18.35
N ASP A 282 2.89 -16.39 -18.30
CA ASP A 282 1.46 -16.30 -18.55
C ASP A 282 0.73 -16.86 -17.31
N PRO A 283 0.22 -16.01 -16.40
CA PRO A 283 -0.42 -16.48 -15.15
C PRO A 283 -1.76 -17.18 -15.42
N GLY A 284 -2.46 -16.78 -16.49
CA GLY A 284 -3.71 -17.38 -16.93
C GLY A 284 -3.55 -18.85 -17.29
N ALA A 285 -2.36 -19.29 -17.74
CA ALA A 285 -2.09 -20.68 -18.11
C ALA A 285 -2.20 -21.72 -16.97
N THR A 286 -2.59 -21.33 -15.75
CA THR A 286 -2.99 -22.25 -14.66
C THR A 286 -4.49 -22.19 -14.30
N GLU A 287 -5.27 -21.44 -15.08
CA GLU A 287 -6.73 -21.33 -15.00
C GLU A 287 -7.44 -22.33 -15.93
N PHE A 288 -8.52 -22.90 -15.40
CA PHE A 288 -9.41 -23.83 -16.05
C PHE A 288 -10.86 -23.34 -15.90
N TYR A 289 -11.66 -23.54 -16.95
CA TYR A 289 -13.01 -23.00 -17.05
C TYR A 289 -14.05 -24.11 -17.26
N LEU A 290 -15.19 -24.00 -16.59
CA LEU A 290 -16.44 -24.66 -16.97
C LEU A 290 -17.41 -23.61 -17.53
N THR A 291 -17.69 -23.71 -18.82
CA THR A 291 -18.41 -22.68 -19.59
C THR A 291 -19.69 -23.24 -20.19
N VAL A 292 -20.79 -22.48 -20.14
CA VAL A 292 -22.05 -22.77 -20.88
C VAL A 292 -22.19 -21.82 -22.07
N GLY A 293 -22.18 -22.35 -23.29
CA GLY A 293 -22.40 -21.57 -24.51
C GLY A 293 -23.85 -21.13 -24.68
N SER A 294 -24.08 -20.04 -25.43
CA SER A 294 -25.41 -19.47 -25.70
C SER A 294 -26.34 -20.37 -26.52
N ASN A 295 -25.79 -21.39 -27.15
CA ASN A 295 -26.46 -22.49 -27.85
C ASN A 295 -26.77 -23.71 -26.93
N GLY A 296 -26.37 -23.68 -25.66
CA GLY A 296 -26.51 -24.78 -24.70
C GLY A 296 -25.41 -25.85 -24.74
N THR A 297 -24.37 -25.73 -25.58
CA THR A 297 -23.19 -26.61 -25.48
C THR A 297 -22.28 -26.12 -24.36
N SER A 298 -21.83 -27.01 -23.48
CA SER A 298 -20.89 -26.65 -22.40
C SER A 298 -19.49 -27.19 -22.69
N THR A 299 -18.45 -26.52 -22.19
CA THR A 299 -17.05 -26.93 -22.33
C THR A 299 -16.31 -26.97 -20.99
N PHE A 300 -15.33 -27.86 -20.90
CA PHE A 300 -14.24 -27.81 -19.93
C PHE A 300 -12.98 -27.43 -20.69
N SER A 301 -12.31 -26.34 -20.31
CA SER A 301 -11.14 -25.84 -21.01
C SER A 301 -10.07 -25.29 -20.08
N ARG A 302 -8.89 -25.01 -20.62
CA ARG A 302 -7.78 -24.31 -19.97
C ARG A 302 -7.39 -23.07 -20.77
N TYR A 303 -6.99 -22.00 -20.09
CA TYR A 303 -6.51 -20.78 -20.75
C TYR A 303 -5.37 -21.08 -21.74
N GLY A 304 -5.47 -20.54 -22.96
CA GLY A 304 -4.50 -20.77 -24.04
C GLY A 304 -4.32 -22.22 -24.50
N GLY A 305 -5.08 -23.18 -23.96
CA GLY A 305 -4.81 -24.61 -24.05
C GLY A 305 -5.97 -25.42 -24.66
N SER A 306 -6.05 -26.70 -24.25
CA SER A 306 -7.07 -27.62 -24.75
C SER A 306 -8.49 -27.30 -24.24
N SER A 307 -9.50 -27.72 -24.99
CA SER A 307 -10.92 -27.67 -24.64
C SER A 307 -11.60 -29.00 -24.97
N ILE A 308 -12.56 -29.39 -24.14
CA ILE A 308 -13.35 -30.62 -24.24
C ILE A 308 -14.83 -30.23 -24.21
N ASP A 309 -15.60 -30.66 -25.21
CA ASP A 309 -17.05 -30.50 -25.24
C ASP A 309 -17.72 -31.48 -24.26
N LEU A 310 -18.64 -30.98 -23.44
CA LEU A 310 -19.42 -31.81 -22.51
C LEU A 310 -20.62 -32.47 -23.22
N PRO A 311 -21.06 -33.64 -22.77
CA PRO A 311 -22.35 -34.20 -23.19
C PRO A 311 -23.50 -33.21 -22.96
N SER A 312 -24.45 -33.14 -23.89
CA SER A 312 -25.56 -32.19 -23.82
C SER A 312 -26.36 -32.34 -22.51
N GLY A 313 -26.48 -31.23 -21.76
CA GLY A 313 -27.15 -31.19 -20.46
C GLY A 313 -26.33 -31.71 -19.26
N ALA A 314 -25.07 -32.13 -19.45
CA ALA A 314 -24.20 -32.54 -18.33
C ALA A 314 -23.83 -31.38 -17.40
N PHE A 315 -23.77 -30.14 -17.95
CA PHE A 315 -23.60 -28.90 -17.20
C PHE A 315 -24.63 -27.87 -17.67
N SER A 316 -25.13 -27.04 -16.73
CA SER A 316 -26.25 -26.13 -16.96
C SER A 316 -26.32 -25.03 -15.90
N THR A 317 -26.91 -23.88 -16.26
CA THR A 317 -27.22 -22.80 -15.33
C THR A 317 -28.55 -23.05 -14.60
N GLY A 318 -28.77 -22.40 -13.45
CA GLY A 318 -30.02 -22.57 -12.67
C GLY A 318 -30.19 -23.93 -11.97
N LYS A 319 -29.14 -24.76 -11.91
CA LYS A 319 -29.15 -26.10 -11.31
C LYS A 319 -27.90 -26.28 -10.44
N TRP A 320 -28.03 -27.05 -9.35
CA TRP A 320 -26.87 -27.56 -8.61
C TRP A 320 -26.20 -28.70 -9.39
N HIS A 321 -24.88 -28.62 -9.51
CA HIS A 321 -24.00 -29.67 -10.01
C HIS A 321 -22.92 -29.99 -8.97
N ASN A 322 -22.59 -31.27 -8.80
CA ASN A 322 -21.43 -31.69 -8.02
C ASN A 322 -20.22 -31.82 -8.94
N VAL A 323 -19.21 -30.99 -8.75
CA VAL A 323 -18.01 -30.95 -9.58
C VAL A 323 -16.83 -31.51 -8.78
N LYS A 324 -16.08 -32.43 -9.38
CA LYS A 324 -14.79 -32.91 -8.88
C LYS A 324 -13.70 -32.66 -9.92
N PHE A 325 -12.54 -32.22 -9.46
CA PHE A 325 -11.31 -32.17 -10.22
C PHE A 325 -10.25 -33.07 -9.55
N SER A 326 -9.42 -33.72 -10.37
CA SER A 326 -8.30 -34.56 -9.90
C SER A 326 -7.04 -34.14 -10.64
N VAL A 327 -6.05 -33.65 -9.91
CA VAL A 327 -4.74 -33.24 -10.45
C VAL A 327 -3.74 -34.35 -10.20
N ARG A 328 -3.11 -34.87 -11.27
CA ARG A 328 -2.14 -35.97 -11.20
C ARG A 328 -0.97 -35.80 -12.17
N GLY A 329 0.18 -36.40 -11.81
CA GLY A 329 1.45 -36.30 -12.52
C GLY A 329 2.30 -35.11 -12.09
N ASP A 330 3.63 -35.28 -12.13
CA ASP A 330 4.60 -34.29 -11.64
C ASP A 330 5.09 -33.35 -12.76
N SER A 331 5.88 -33.87 -13.70
CA SER A 331 6.43 -33.10 -14.84
C SER A 331 5.52 -33.07 -16.07
N SER A 332 4.46 -33.88 -16.09
CA SER A 332 3.46 -33.96 -17.16
C SER A 332 2.06 -33.97 -16.53
N ALA A 333 1.79 -32.96 -15.70
CA ALA A 333 0.57 -32.90 -14.92
C ALA A 333 -0.69 -32.79 -15.80
N THR A 334 -1.79 -33.33 -15.29
CA THR A 334 -3.13 -33.27 -15.91
C THR A 334 -4.17 -32.90 -14.86
N MET A 335 -5.24 -32.22 -15.27
CA MET A 335 -6.46 -32.03 -14.48
C MET A 335 -7.60 -32.81 -15.15
N THR A 336 -8.10 -33.85 -14.49
CA THR A 336 -9.32 -34.56 -14.86
C THR A 336 -10.53 -33.90 -14.22
N ALA A 337 -11.59 -33.64 -14.98
CA ALA A 337 -12.86 -33.12 -14.47
C ALA A 337 -13.97 -34.18 -14.47
N SER A 338 -14.85 -34.12 -13.48
CA SER A 338 -16.07 -34.93 -13.36
C SER A 338 -17.24 -34.09 -12.86
N ILE A 339 -18.43 -34.29 -13.44
CA ILE A 339 -19.64 -33.54 -13.09
C ILE A 339 -20.79 -34.52 -12.83
N ASP A 340 -21.48 -34.34 -11.70
CA ASP A 340 -22.57 -35.23 -11.22
C ASP A 340 -22.21 -36.72 -11.18
N GLY A 341 -20.92 -37.03 -11.01
CA GLY A 341 -20.37 -38.39 -10.98
C GLY A 341 -19.95 -38.97 -12.34
N VAL A 342 -20.09 -38.20 -13.43
CA VAL A 342 -19.63 -38.58 -14.77
C VAL A 342 -18.28 -37.92 -15.06
N GLU A 343 -17.27 -38.72 -15.42
CA GLU A 343 -15.98 -38.19 -15.88
C GLU A 343 -16.12 -37.54 -17.26
N ILE A 344 -15.61 -36.32 -17.41
CA ILE A 344 -15.70 -35.53 -18.65
C ILE A 344 -14.45 -35.75 -19.52
N GLY A 345 -13.28 -35.84 -18.87
CA GLY A 345 -11.98 -35.99 -19.52
C GLY A 345 -10.87 -35.25 -18.77
N ALA A 346 -9.65 -35.33 -19.30
CA ALA A 346 -8.45 -34.76 -18.71
C ALA A 346 -7.79 -33.74 -19.64
N ILE A 347 -7.37 -32.60 -19.07
CA ILE A 347 -6.63 -31.55 -19.77
C ILE A 347 -5.20 -31.50 -19.23
N SER A 348 -4.24 -31.35 -20.15
CA SER A 348 -2.81 -31.24 -19.87
C SER A 348 -2.43 -29.86 -19.31
N TYR A 349 -1.45 -29.83 -18.41
CA TYR A 349 -0.75 -28.61 -17.98
C TYR A 349 0.35 -28.17 -18.95
N ASP A 350 0.65 -28.97 -19.99
CA ASP A 350 1.56 -28.66 -21.09
C ASP A 350 2.97 -28.22 -20.61
N GLY A 351 3.46 -28.89 -19.57
CA GLY A 351 4.78 -28.65 -18.96
C GLY A 351 4.80 -27.59 -17.85
N ILE A 352 3.69 -26.90 -17.57
CA ILE A 352 3.58 -25.97 -16.43
C ILE A 352 3.39 -26.76 -15.13
N SER A 353 4.00 -26.27 -14.03
CA SER A 353 3.81 -26.85 -12.70
C SER A 353 2.36 -26.76 -12.23
N SER A 354 1.78 -27.91 -11.89
CA SER A 354 0.50 -28.01 -11.18
C SER A 354 0.61 -27.78 -9.67
N ILE A 355 1.83 -27.82 -9.11
CA ILE A 355 2.12 -27.42 -7.72
C ILE A 355 1.95 -25.90 -7.62
N GLY A 356 1.21 -25.47 -6.60
CA GLY A 356 0.81 -24.08 -6.37
C GLY A 356 -0.60 -24.01 -5.78
N PRO A 357 -1.09 -22.81 -5.42
CA PRO A 357 -2.37 -22.67 -4.73
C PRO A 357 -3.59 -23.11 -5.54
N LEU A 358 -4.73 -23.25 -4.84
CA LEU A 358 -6.07 -23.36 -5.42
C LEU A 358 -6.75 -21.99 -5.37
N GLY A 359 -7.43 -21.60 -6.44
CA GLY A 359 -8.23 -20.37 -6.50
C GLY A 359 -9.54 -20.56 -7.24
N LEU A 360 -10.51 -19.67 -6.97
CA LEU A 360 -11.87 -19.71 -7.54
C LEU A 360 -12.33 -18.31 -7.97
N SER A 361 -13.10 -18.24 -9.06
CA SER A 361 -13.92 -17.07 -9.41
C SER A 361 -15.12 -17.43 -10.30
N ALA A 362 -16.00 -16.45 -10.52
CA ALA A 362 -16.89 -16.47 -11.67
C ALA A 362 -16.13 -15.96 -12.92
N GLY A 363 -16.73 -16.02 -14.11
CA GLY A 363 -16.29 -15.21 -15.26
C GLY A 363 -17.02 -13.87 -15.36
N ASN A 364 -16.80 -13.13 -16.45
CA ASN A 364 -17.51 -11.88 -16.72
C ASN A 364 -19.04 -12.09 -16.73
N ASP A 365 -19.77 -11.09 -16.22
CA ASP A 365 -21.25 -11.06 -16.07
C ASP A 365 -21.87 -12.30 -15.38
N THR A 366 -21.04 -13.10 -14.70
CA THR A 366 -21.42 -14.38 -14.11
C THR A 366 -21.49 -14.27 -12.59
N ALA A 367 -22.54 -14.83 -12.01
CA ALA A 367 -22.67 -14.98 -10.56
C ALA A 367 -22.94 -16.45 -10.21
N ILE A 368 -22.25 -16.96 -9.21
CA ILE A 368 -22.29 -18.37 -8.80
C ILE A 368 -22.52 -18.52 -7.30
N ILE A 369 -22.97 -19.70 -6.87
CA ILE A 369 -22.97 -20.13 -5.47
C ILE A 369 -22.16 -21.43 -5.38
N VAL A 370 -21.18 -21.46 -4.47
CA VAL A 370 -20.32 -22.62 -4.20
C VAL A 370 -20.53 -23.11 -2.77
N LYS A 371 -20.52 -24.42 -2.55
CA LYS A 371 -20.56 -25.03 -1.21
C LYS A 371 -19.80 -26.33 -1.09
N ASP A 372 -19.49 -26.68 0.14
CA ASP A 372 -18.95 -27.99 0.56
C ASP A 372 -17.66 -28.37 -0.18
N LEU A 373 -16.70 -27.44 -0.18
CA LEU A 373 -15.37 -27.61 -0.78
C LEU A 373 -14.54 -28.59 0.07
N LEU A 374 -14.28 -29.76 -0.50
CA LEU A 374 -13.42 -30.81 0.05
C LEU A 374 -12.15 -30.92 -0.80
N VAL A 375 -10.99 -30.96 -0.14
CA VAL A 375 -9.68 -31.21 -0.76
C VAL A 375 -8.99 -32.39 -0.08
N GLN A 376 -8.51 -33.33 -0.88
CA GLN A 376 -7.81 -34.54 -0.45
C GLN A 376 -6.45 -34.65 -1.15
N ASP A 377 -5.47 -35.24 -0.47
CA ASP A 377 -4.20 -35.63 -1.09
C ASP A 377 -4.37 -36.84 -2.03
N ALA A 378 -3.29 -37.23 -2.73
CA ALA A 378 -3.33 -38.34 -3.69
C ALA A 378 -3.69 -39.71 -3.07
N ASP A 379 -3.51 -39.89 -1.76
CA ASP A 379 -3.91 -41.08 -1.00
C ASP A 379 -5.38 -41.02 -0.52
N GLY A 380 -6.08 -39.93 -0.80
CA GLY A 380 -7.48 -39.73 -0.44
C GLY A 380 -7.70 -39.25 0.99
N LYS A 381 -6.66 -38.83 1.72
CA LYS A 381 -6.80 -38.22 3.04
C LYS A 381 -7.20 -36.75 2.88
N THR A 382 -8.20 -36.30 3.62
CA THR A 382 -8.61 -34.89 3.67
C THR A 382 -7.47 -34.02 4.19
N ILE A 383 -7.08 -33.00 3.41
CA ILE A 383 -6.10 -31.98 3.80
C ILE A 383 -6.74 -30.61 4.04
N TYR A 384 -7.90 -30.33 3.44
CA TYR A 384 -8.72 -29.16 3.72
C TYR A 384 -10.21 -29.48 3.48
N PHE A 385 -11.08 -28.87 4.28
CA PHE A 385 -12.53 -28.88 4.06
C PHE A 385 -13.15 -27.59 4.60
N ASN A 386 -13.96 -26.94 3.78
CA ASN A 386 -14.82 -25.84 4.23
C ASN A 386 -16.21 -25.98 3.59
N SER A 387 -17.26 -25.84 4.41
CA SER A 387 -18.66 -25.88 3.96
C SER A 387 -19.03 -24.74 2.99
N MET A 388 -18.21 -23.69 2.91
CA MET A 388 -18.48 -22.41 2.24
C MET A 388 -19.79 -21.73 2.70
N LYS A 389 -20.21 -21.96 3.96
CA LYS A 389 -21.47 -21.43 4.53
C LYS A 389 -21.27 -20.48 5.72
N SER A 390 -20.03 -20.11 6.02
CA SER A 390 -19.65 -19.28 7.17
C SER A 390 -18.49 -18.35 6.84
N GLN A 391 -18.21 -17.37 7.70
CA GLN A 391 -17.14 -16.37 7.56
C GLN A 391 -15.75 -16.98 7.25
N SER A 392 -15.44 -18.19 7.73
CA SER A 392 -14.12 -18.81 7.56
C SER A 392 -13.65 -18.89 6.11
N VAL A 393 -14.55 -19.10 5.14
CA VAL A 393 -14.21 -19.13 3.71
C VAL A 393 -13.69 -17.77 3.20
N LEU A 394 -14.10 -16.68 3.84
CA LEU A 394 -13.67 -15.32 3.50
C LEU A 394 -12.28 -15.01 4.07
N GLU A 395 -11.86 -15.76 5.09
CA GLU A 395 -10.52 -15.73 5.69
C GLU A 395 -9.57 -16.63 4.89
N ASP A 396 -10.00 -17.85 4.58
CA ASP A 396 -9.25 -18.85 3.80
C ASP A 396 -8.85 -18.35 2.40
N PHE A 397 -9.68 -17.51 1.76
CA PHE A 397 -9.49 -16.99 0.39
C PHE A 397 -9.22 -15.48 0.31
N GLY A 398 -8.95 -14.80 1.44
CA GLY A 398 -8.67 -13.35 1.43
C GLY A 398 -9.81 -12.48 0.86
N THR A 399 -11.07 -12.95 0.91
CA THR A 399 -12.25 -12.27 0.32
C THR A 399 -13.11 -11.53 1.35
N GLY A 400 -12.69 -11.50 2.62
CA GLY A 400 -13.38 -10.82 3.72
C GLY A 400 -13.28 -9.28 3.70
N THR A 401 -13.67 -8.68 4.83
CA THR A 401 -13.45 -7.26 5.14
C THR A 401 -12.02 -7.05 5.68
N ASN A 402 -11.56 -5.80 5.75
CA ASN A 402 -10.26 -5.48 6.34
C ASN A 402 -10.31 -5.51 7.87
N TYR A 403 -9.56 -6.43 8.49
CA TYR A 403 -9.61 -6.65 9.96
C TYR A 403 -8.90 -5.56 10.77
N TYR A 404 -8.13 -4.70 10.12
CA TYR A 404 -7.42 -3.55 10.68
C TYR A 404 -7.57 -2.35 9.75
N GLY A 405 -7.34 -1.13 10.24
CA GLY A 405 -6.99 -0.03 9.35
C GLY A 405 -5.68 -0.39 8.63
N VAL A 406 -5.53 -0.05 7.36
CA VAL A 406 -4.34 -0.39 6.56
C VAL A 406 -4.12 0.65 5.46
N CYS A 407 -2.87 0.82 5.03
CA CYS A 407 -2.51 1.64 3.88
C CYS A 407 -1.89 0.80 2.77
N PHE A 408 -2.20 1.14 1.52
CA PHE A 408 -1.79 0.44 0.31
C PHE A 408 -0.61 1.10 -0.39
N ASP A 409 -0.03 0.36 -1.33
CA ASP A 409 0.89 0.85 -2.36
C ASP A 409 0.27 1.98 -3.20
N GLY A 410 -0.82 1.68 -3.91
CA GLY A 410 -1.44 2.58 -4.88
C GLY A 410 -2.96 2.48 -4.84
N ALA A 411 -3.63 3.64 -4.97
CA ALA A 411 -5.07 3.71 -4.75
C ALA A 411 -5.87 2.95 -5.82
N LYS A 412 -5.46 3.00 -7.10
CA LYS A 412 -6.08 2.24 -8.21
C LYS A 412 -5.72 0.75 -8.15
N ARG A 413 -4.42 0.49 -8.05
CA ARG A 413 -3.71 -0.78 -8.18
C ARG A 413 -2.40 -0.64 -7.38
N ASP A 414 -1.91 -1.67 -6.71
CA ASP A 414 -2.51 -3.01 -6.53
C ASP A 414 -3.62 -3.01 -5.46
N ARG A 415 -3.67 -1.99 -4.61
CA ARG A 415 -4.50 -1.94 -3.38
C ARG A 415 -4.10 -3.04 -2.39
N VAL A 416 -2.80 -3.30 -2.32
CA VAL A 416 -2.16 -4.33 -1.49
C VAL A 416 -1.24 -3.63 -0.51
N VAL A 417 -1.08 -4.20 0.68
CA VAL A 417 -0.18 -3.65 1.70
C VAL A 417 1.22 -4.15 1.40
N TRP A 418 2.11 -3.27 0.90
CA TRP A 418 3.47 -3.61 0.48
C TRP A 418 4.54 -3.02 1.41
N ALA A 419 5.52 -3.83 1.82
CA ALA A 419 6.49 -3.49 2.87
C ALA A 419 7.60 -2.51 2.44
N GLY A 420 8.05 -2.57 1.19
CA GLY A 420 9.01 -1.62 0.63
C GLY A 420 8.42 -0.21 0.58
N ASP A 421 7.30 -0.04 -0.11
CA ASP A 421 6.52 1.20 -0.19
C ASP A 421 6.27 1.82 1.19
N PHE A 422 5.85 0.99 2.15
CA PHE A 422 5.52 1.43 3.50
C PHE A 422 6.73 2.04 4.23
N SER A 423 7.96 1.59 3.94
CA SER A 423 9.18 2.13 4.56
C SER A 423 9.49 3.58 4.17
N ILE A 424 8.98 4.07 3.03
CA ILE A 424 9.15 5.46 2.58
C ILE A 424 7.91 6.34 2.84
N PHE A 425 6.69 5.78 2.78
CA PHE A 425 5.46 6.55 3.00
C PHE A 425 4.89 6.49 4.42
N GLY A 426 5.31 5.55 5.27
CA GLY A 426 4.94 5.51 6.69
C GLY A 426 5.17 6.86 7.41
N PRO A 427 6.35 7.50 7.26
CA PRO A 427 6.60 8.85 7.74
C PRO A 427 5.63 9.92 7.21
N THR A 428 5.12 9.82 5.97
CA THR A 428 4.09 10.73 5.44
C THR A 428 2.84 10.73 6.32
N ILE A 429 2.38 9.55 6.76
CA ILE A 429 1.18 9.40 7.59
C ILE A 429 1.38 10.12 8.92
N PHE A 430 2.53 9.91 9.57
CA PHE A 430 2.85 10.57 10.86
C PHE A 430 2.90 12.10 10.75
N TYR A 431 3.37 12.66 9.63
CA TYR A 431 3.45 14.13 9.45
C TYR A 431 2.21 14.79 8.83
N SER A 432 1.20 14.03 8.40
CA SER A 432 0.00 14.56 7.74
C SER A 432 -1.31 14.09 8.38
N THR A 433 -1.82 12.91 8.00
CA THR A 433 -3.14 12.40 8.42
C THR A 433 -3.18 11.86 9.85
N ALA A 434 -2.03 11.51 10.42
CA ALA A 434 -1.88 10.86 11.73
C ALA A 434 -2.77 9.60 11.90
N ASN A 435 -2.98 8.83 10.83
CA ASN A 435 -3.74 7.57 10.89
C ASN A 435 -2.90 6.44 11.53
N ILE A 436 -2.69 6.56 12.84
CA ILE A 436 -1.86 5.63 13.65
C ILE A 436 -2.42 4.20 13.63
N GLU A 437 -3.75 4.02 13.57
CA GLU A 437 -4.35 2.68 13.45
C GLU A 437 -3.96 2.01 12.13
N ALA A 438 -3.96 2.75 11.01
CA ALA A 438 -3.58 2.18 9.71
C ALA A 438 -2.09 1.80 9.62
N VAL A 439 -1.21 2.56 10.28
CA VAL A 439 0.20 2.19 10.40
C VAL A 439 0.37 0.90 11.21
N ALA A 440 -0.29 0.81 12.37
CA ALA A 440 -0.22 -0.38 13.22
C ALA A 440 -0.77 -1.62 12.50
N GLY A 441 -1.89 -1.48 11.77
CA GLY A 441 -2.51 -2.58 11.03
C GLY A 441 -1.67 -3.08 9.85
N SER A 442 -1.05 -2.19 9.08
CA SER A 442 -0.12 -2.60 8.02
C SER A 442 1.08 -3.40 8.59
N LEU A 443 1.66 -2.95 9.70
CA LEU A 443 2.77 -3.65 10.37
C LEU A 443 2.37 -5.02 10.95
N LEU A 444 1.13 -5.16 11.43
CA LEU A 444 0.55 -6.44 11.89
C LEU A 444 0.35 -7.44 10.74
N LEU A 445 -0.05 -6.97 9.56
CA LEU A 445 -0.23 -7.84 8.40
C LEU A 445 1.11 -8.42 7.94
N PHE A 446 2.16 -7.61 7.82
CA PHE A 446 3.50 -8.11 7.49
C PHE A 446 3.98 -9.17 8.50
N THR A 447 4.07 -8.81 9.78
CA THR A 447 4.63 -9.69 10.83
C THR A 447 3.80 -10.94 11.11
N GLY A 448 2.51 -10.92 10.78
CA GLY A 448 1.62 -12.07 10.90
C GLY A 448 1.58 -12.98 9.68
N VAL A 449 2.30 -12.67 8.60
CA VAL A 449 2.46 -13.53 7.43
C VAL A 449 3.97 -13.80 7.27
N GLN A 450 4.46 -14.77 8.04
CA GLN A 450 5.88 -15.13 8.10
C GLN A 450 6.09 -16.61 7.80
N ASP A 451 7.15 -16.95 7.08
CA ASP A 451 7.55 -18.33 6.79
C ASP A 451 8.42 -18.97 7.88
N THR A 452 8.70 -20.27 7.80
CA THR A 452 9.50 -20.97 8.82
C THR A 452 11.02 -20.71 8.71
N ARG A 453 11.50 -20.10 7.63
CA ARG A 453 12.89 -19.62 7.50
C ARG A 453 13.08 -18.26 8.18
N GLY A 454 11.99 -17.52 8.37
CA GLY A 454 11.93 -16.23 9.03
C GLY A 454 11.48 -15.08 8.13
N GLN A 455 11.26 -15.31 6.84
CA GLN A 455 10.90 -14.24 5.90
C GLN A 455 9.51 -13.66 6.23
N ILE A 456 9.46 -12.36 6.49
CA ILE A 456 8.21 -11.59 6.56
C ILE A 456 7.66 -11.34 5.15
N ALA A 457 6.33 -11.30 5.02
CA ALA A 457 5.69 -10.96 3.77
C ALA A 457 6.04 -9.54 3.27
N SER A 458 6.56 -9.49 2.04
CA SER A 458 6.72 -8.29 1.23
C SER A 458 5.38 -7.65 0.85
N SER A 459 4.32 -8.46 0.69
CA SER A 459 2.98 -8.03 0.28
C SER A 459 1.87 -8.82 1.01
N VAL A 460 0.78 -8.15 1.40
CA VAL A 460 -0.36 -8.78 2.10
C VAL A 460 -1.69 -8.13 1.71
N LEU A 461 -2.76 -8.92 1.54
CA LEU A 461 -4.10 -8.40 1.29
C LEU A 461 -4.71 -7.80 2.58
N ALA A 462 -5.47 -6.71 2.45
CA ALA A 462 -6.14 -6.04 3.57
C ALA A 462 -7.04 -6.98 4.42
N SER A 463 -7.56 -8.02 3.76
CA SER A 463 -8.48 -9.05 4.23
C SER A 463 -7.80 -10.29 4.79
N THR A 464 -6.47 -10.41 4.73
CA THR A 464 -5.73 -11.55 5.27
C THR A 464 -5.86 -11.61 6.80
N VAL A 465 -6.01 -12.82 7.36
CA VAL A 465 -6.00 -13.03 8.82
C VAL A 465 -4.59 -13.43 9.28
N PRO A 466 -3.83 -12.54 9.95
CA PRO A 466 -2.47 -12.80 10.39
C PRO A 466 -2.35 -13.91 11.47
N SER A 467 -1.20 -14.59 11.50
CA SER A 467 -0.83 -15.62 12.48
C SER A 467 0.45 -15.26 13.22
N GLU A 468 0.45 -15.38 14.56
CA GLU A 468 1.68 -15.26 15.36
C GLU A 468 2.60 -16.50 15.22
N ILE A 469 2.10 -17.58 14.61
CA ILE A 469 2.83 -18.81 14.30
C ILE A 469 3.28 -18.77 12.83
N PRO A 470 4.59 -18.78 12.52
CA PRO A 470 5.08 -18.85 11.14
C PRO A 470 4.75 -20.19 10.48
N SER A 471 4.57 -20.19 9.16
CA SER A 471 4.32 -21.40 8.38
C SER A 471 4.79 -21.26 6.94
N ASN A 472 5.21 -22.37 6.31
CA ASN A 472 5.41 -22.42 4.86
C ASN A 472 4.07 -22.58 4.11
N ASP A 473 2.96 -22.61 4.84
CA ASP A 473 1.59 -22.61 4.33
C ASP A 473 1.02 -21.20 4.24
N TRP A 474 1.67 -20.39 3.39
CA TRP A 474 1.26 -19.04 3.00
C TRP A 474 1.44 -18.84 1.49
N LYS A 475 0.52 -18.09 0.86
CA LYS A 475 0.53 -17.70 -0.56
C LYS A 475 1.91 -17.20 -1.00
N THR A 476 2.47 -17.81 -2.05
CA THR A 476 3.86 -17.55 -2.50
C THR A 476 4.10 -16.09 -2.89
N GLY A 477 3.11 -15.40 -3.47
CA GLY A 477 3.21 -13.99 -3.84
C GLY A 477 3.55 -13.05 -2.68
N ASN A 478 3.22 -13.46 -1.45
CA ASN A 478 3.43 -12.66 -0.24
C ASN A 478 4.92 -12.47 0.06
N PHE A 479 5.81 -13.36 -0.40
CA PHE A 479 7.26 -13.37 -0.09
C PHE A 479 8.15 -12.83 -1.22
N TYR A 480 7.60 -11.91 -2.03
CA TYR A 480 8.16 -11.38 -3.28
C TYR A 480 9.67 -11.06 -3.28
N SER A 481 10.23 -10.49 -2.19
CA SER A 481 11.61 -10.01 -2.14
C SER A 481 12.19 -10.02 -0.72
N VAL A 482 13.50 -10.30 -0.60
CA VAL A 482 14.24 -10.13 0.67
C VAL A 482 14.36 -8.66 1.05
N ILE A 483 14.59 -7.79 0.05
CA ILE A 483 14.78 -6.35 0.25
C ILE A 483 13.50 -5.74 0.84
N TYR A 484 12.34 -6.06 0.26
CA TYR A 484 11.04 -5.62 0.79
C TYR A 484 10.72 -6.24 2.15
N ALA A 485 11.08 -7.51 2.41
CA ALA A 485 10.88 -8.14 3.71
C ALA A 485 11.64 -7.37 4.82
N ILE A 486 12.94 -7.12 4.60
CA ILE A 486 13.80 -6.38 5.54
C ILE A 486 13.39 -4.91 5.67
N SER A 487 12.81 -4.30 4.63
CA SER A 487 12.18 -2.97 4.74
C SER A 487 11.01 -2.92 5.73
N SER A 488 10.34 -4.05 6.01
CA SER A 488 9.37 -4.13 7.11
C SER A 488 10.03 -3.89 8.49
N ALA A 489 11.23 -4.44 8.73
CA ALA A 489 11.98 -4.23 9.97
C ALA A 489 12.43 -2.77 10.13
N ASN A 490 12.72 -2.07 9.02
CA ASN A 490 12.95 -0.62 9.02
C ASN A 490 11.66 0.16 9.34
N ALA A 491 10.51 -0.21 8.76
CA ALA A 491 9.22 0.41 9.07
C ALA A 491 8.79 0.23 10.54
N TRP A 492 9.15 -0.89 11.19
CA TRP A 492 8.98 -1.08 12.63
C TRP A 492 9.79 -0.11 13.49
N TYR A 493 10.99 0.27 13.04
CA TYR A 493 11.78 1.30 13.71
C TYR A 493 11.21 2.70 13.52
N GLU A 494 10.72 3.05 12.33
CA GLU A 494 10.00 4.32 12.13
C GLU A 494 8.77 4.38 13.05
N TRP A 495 7.92 3.34 13.11
CA TRP A 495 6.82 3.28 14.08
C TRP A 495 7.30 3.51 15.52
N TYR A 496 8.38 2.86 15.94
CA TYR A 496 8.94 3.06 17.27
C TYR A 496 9.41 4.51 17.46
N GLN A 497 10.08 5.11 16.49
CA GLN A 497 10.55 6.49 16.52
C GLN A 497 9.39 7.50 16.69
N TYR A 498 8.28 7.35 15.97
CA TYR A 498 7.13 8.26 16.08
C TYR A 498 6.26 8.01 17.31
N THR A 499 6.11 6.76 17.77
CA THR A 499 5.15 6.40 18.84
C THR A 499 5.77 6.20 20.23
N GLY A 500 7.01 5.71 20.30
CA GLY A 500 7.65 5.25 21.53
C GLY A 500 7.05 3.95 22.12
N ASP A 501 6.17 3.24 21.40
CA ASP A 501 5.49 2.05 21.94
C ASP A 501 6.39 0.81 21.98
N THR A 502 7.20 0.75 23.04
CA THR A 502 8.03 -0.40 23.39
C THR A 502 7.22 -1.66 23.69
N ARG A 503 5.93 -1.57 24.06
CA ARG A 503 5.09 -2.75 24.35
C ARG A 503 4.67 -3.44 23.06
N PHE A 504 4.22 -2.67 22.07
CA PHE A 504 3.84 -3.17 20.76
C PHE A 504 5.07 -3.71 20.01
N ALA A 505 6.19 -2.98 20.06
CA ALA A 505 7.48 -3.47 19.55
C ALA A 505 7.91 -4.79 20.23
N SER A 506 7.87 -4.86 21.58
CA SER A 506 8.24 -6.08 22.32
C SER A 506 7.39 -7.30 21.98
N LYS A 507 6.09 -7.13 21.64
CA LYS A 507 5.24 -8.24 21.21
C LYS A 507 5.75 -8.87 19.90
N TRP A 508 6.08 -8.05 18.91
CA TRP A 508 6.40 -8.50 17.56
C TRP A 508 7.90 -8.67 17.29
N TRP A 509 8.74 -8.23 18.23
CA TRP A 509 10.18 -8.42 18.22
C TRP A 509 10.66 -9.84 17.87
N PRO A 510 10.02 -10.95 18.30
CA PRO A 510 10.42 -12.30 17.87
C PRO A 510 10.23 -12.55 16.36
N ALA A 511 9.27 -11.88 15.70
CA ALA A 511 9.10 -11.96 14.25
C ALA A 511 10.15 -11.09 13.53
N ILE A 512 10.38 -9.87 14.01
CA ILE A 512 11.38 -8.94 13.45
C ILE A 512 12.80 -9.55 13.50
N LYS A 513 13.18 -10.19 14.61
CA LYS A 513 14.48 -10.87 14.71
C LYS A 513 14.63 -12.04 13.73
N ARG A 514 13.58 -12.85 13.52
CA ARG A 514 13.60 -13.93 12.53
C ARG A 514 13.78 -13.42 11.10
N ASP A 515 13.22 -12.26 10.77
CA ASP A 515 13.36 -11.65 9.44
C ASP A 515 14.78 -11.11 9.23
N ILE A 516 15.37 -10.46 10.25
CA ILE A 516 16.78 -10.05 10.24
C ILE A 516 17.71 -11.27 10.15
N GLU A 517 17.41 -12.35 10.87
CA GLU A 517 18.15 -13.63 10.79
C GLU A 517 18.00 -14.29 9.41
N TYR A 518 16.84 -14.18 8.76
CA TYR A 518 16.64 -14.62 7.39
C TYR A 518 17.45 -13.78 6.39
N GLY A 519 17.45 -12.45 6.49
CA GLY A 519 18.31 -11.57 5.68
C GLY A 519 19.80 -11.87 5.86
N LEU A 520 20.23 -12.17 7.09
CA LEU A 520 21.59 -12.59 7.40
C LEU A 520 21.94 -14.00 6.89
N SER A 521 20.97 -14.84 6.52
CA SER A 521 21.25 -16.16 5.92
C SER A 521 21.87 -16.06 4.52
N PHE A 522 21.74 -14.90 3.86
CA PHE A 522 22.37 -14.54 2.58
C PHE A 522 23.75 -13.89 2.74
N LEU A 523 24.31 -13.81 3.95
CA LEU A 523 25.64 -13.26 4.20
C LEU A 523 26.74 -14.26 3.77
N ASP A 524 27.33 -14.01 2.62
CA ASP A 524 28.49 -14.77 2.14
C ASP A 524 29.72 -14.49 3.02
N GLN A 525 30.39 -15.56 3.45
CA GLN A 525 31.47 -15.50 4.46
C GLN A 525 32.86 -15.22 3.87
N GLU A 526 33.05 -15.33 2.54
CA GLU A 526 34.33 -15.04 1.87
C GLU A 526 34.43 -13.57 1.44
N THR A 527 33.31 -13.02 0.99
CA THR A 527 33.14 -11.61 0.63
C THR A 527 32.85 -10.75 1.86
N GLY A 528 31.99 -11.22 2.77
CA GLY A 528 31.41 -10.42 3.85
C GLY A 528 30.20 -9.57 3.39
N LEU A 529 29.60 -9.91 2.25
CA LEU A 529 28.46 -9.21 1.65
C LEU A 529 27.19 -10.07 1.67
N ILE A 530 26.04 -9.41 1.69
CA ILE A 530 24.75 -10.02 1.36
C ILE A 530 24.73 -10.26 -0.16
N THR A 531 24.45 -11.51 -0.57
CA THR A 531 24.37 -11.93 -1.97
C THR A 531 23.01 -12.59 -2.22
N LEU A 532 22.21 -12.05 -3.13
CA LEU A 532 20.86 -12.54 -3.43
C LEU A 532 20.80 -13.23 -4.80
N GLU A 533 19.91 -14.20 -4.96
CA GLU A 533 19.72 -14.98 -6.19
C GLU A 533 18.23 -15.25 -6.45
N ASP A 534 17.86 -15.57 -7.69
CA ASP A 534 16.48 -15.88 -8.11
C ASP A 534 15.44 -14.86 -7.55
N ALA A 535 14.33 -15.34 -6.98
CA ALA A 535 13.26 -14.52 -6.42
C ALA A 535 13.67 -13.78 -5.13
N ALA A 536 14.78 -14.14 -4.47
CA ALA A 536 15.25 -13.38 -3.32
C ALA A 536 15.72 -11.97 -3.72
N ALA A 537 16.22 -11.85 -4.97
CA ALA A 537 16.82 -10.66 -5.56
C ALA A 537 15.85 -9.76 -6.34
N MET A 538 14.53 -9.93 -6.19
CA MET A 538 13.54 -8.99 -6.74
C MET A 538 13.54 -7.68 -5.95
N ASP A 539 13.19 -6.55 -6.57
CA ASP A 539 12.97 -5.27 -5.89
C ASP A 539 11.80 -4.49 -6.55
N PHE A 540 11.67 -3.19 -6.31
CA PHE A 540 10.68 -2.29 -6.92
C PHE A 540 10.78 -2.17 -8.46
N ASP A 541 11.84 -2.71 -9.06
CA ASP A 541 12.18 -2.73 -10.50
C ASP A 541 11.55 -3.91 -11.27
N TYR A 542 10.43 -4.43 -10.75
CA TYR A 542 9.71 -5.63 -11.20
C TYR A 542 9.44 -5.73 -12.71
N TYR A 543 9.42 -4.59 -13.41
CA TYR A 543 9.21 -4.50 -14.85
C TYR A 543 10.34 -5.13 -15.69
N ASP A 544 11.54 -5.32 -15.11
CA ASP A 544 12.69 -5.98 -15.75
C ASP A 544 13.15 -7.26 -15.01
N GLY A 545 12.62 -7.56 -13.82
CA GLY A 545 12.95 -8.79 -13.05
C GLY A 545 14.24 -8.69 -12.21
N PRO A 546 14.62 -9.77 -11.49
CA PRO A 546 15.50 -9.71 -10.32
C PRO A 546 16.93 -9.28 -10.62
N THR A 547 17.63 -8.74 -9.63
CA THR A 547 19.03 -8.27 -9.71
C THR A 547 19.96 -9.11 -8.82
N PRO A 548 20.39 -10.31 -9.26
CA PRO A 548 21.25 -11.19 -8.47
C PRO A 548 22.61 -10.60 -8.10
N GLY A 549 23.30 -11.28 -7.19
CA GLY A 549 24.65 -10.95 -6.76
C GLY A 549 24.70 -10.03 -5.54
N ALA A 550 25.89 -9.51 -5.28
CA ALA A 550 26.20 -8.72 -4.09
C ALA A 550 25.99 -7.22 -4.29
N HIS A 551 24.79 -6.82 -4.74
CA HIS A 551 24.49 -5.42 -5.05
C HIS A 551 24.34 -4.52 -3.79
N ILE A 552 24.55 -3.21 -3.97
CA ILE A 552 24.55 -2.23 -2.87
C ILE A 552 23.19 -2.10 -2.14
N GLY A 553 22.07 -2.32 -2.82
CA GLY A 553 20.71 -2.17 -2.27
C GLY A 553 20.46 -3.09 -1.08
N ALA A 554 20.48 -4.41 -1.31
CA ALA A 554 20.28 -5.42 -0.26
C ALA A 554 21.27 -5.27 0.91
N ASN A 555 22.55 -5.04 0.62
CA ASN A 555 23.59 -4.85 1.63
C ASN A 555 23.27 -3.65 2.55
N SER A 556 22.85 -2.53 1.96
CA SER A 556 22.56 -1.30 2.70
C SER A 556 21.28 -1.40 3.53
N ILE A 557 20.22 -2.01 3.00
CA ILE A 557 18.96 -2.23 3.72
C ILE A 557 19.13 -3.18 4.91
N VAL A 558 19.96 -4.23 4.78
CA VAL A 558 20.30 -5.12 5.91
C VAL A 558 21.15 -4.40 6.96
N VAL A 559 22.16 -3.60 6.57
CA VAL A 559 22.94 -2.78 7.52
C VAL A 559 22.06 -1.77 8.25
N TRP A 560 21.10 -1.15 7.56
CA TRP A 560 20.14 -0.23 8.15
C TRP A 560 19.23 -0.94 9.16
N ALA A 561 18.65 -2.09 8.79
CA ALA A 561 17.79 -2.89 9.65
C ALA A 561 18.52 -3.35 10.91
N LEU A 562 19.78 -3.80 10.81
CA LEU A 562 20.61 -4.16 11.97
C LEU A 562 20.83 -2.98 12.92
N ARG A 563 21.11 -1.78 12.39
CA ARG A 563 21.34 -0.56 13.17
C ARG A 563 20.07 -0.06 13.85
N ASN A 564 18.95 -0.06 13.13
CA ASN A 564 17.62 0.26 13.63
C ASN A 564 17.15 -0.74 14.70
N ALA A 565 17.32 -2.04 14.44
CA ALA A 565 16.99 -3.10 15.39
C ALA A 565 17.84 -3.05 16.66
N ALA A 566 19.10 -2.65 16.59
CA ALA A 566 19.92 -2.45 17.79
C ALA A 566 19.37 -1.35 18.71
N LEU A 567 18.75 -0.30 18.16
CA LEU A 567 18.09 0.76 18.95
C LEU A 567 16.79 0.28 19.60
N ILE A 568 16.00 -0.56 18.91
CA ILE A 568 14.82 -1.23 19.50
C ILE A 568 15.28 -2.18 20.62
N SER A 569 16.29 -3.01 20.36
CA SER A 569 16.85 -4.02 21.28
C SER A 569 17.31 -3.40 22.60
N ASP A 570 18.12 -2.32 22.57
CA ASP A 570 18.51 -1.58 23.77
C ASP A 570 17.28 -1.06 24.55
N SER A 571 16.27 -0.57 23.82
CA SER A 571 15.08 0.07 24.40
C SER A 571 14.12 -0.90 25.09
N ILE A 572 14.08 -2.16 24.65
CA ILE A 572 13.24 -3.22 25.24
C ILE A 572 14.02 -4.15 26.18
N GLY A 573 15.36 -4.02 26.25
CA GLY A 573 16.23 -4.83 27.09
C GLY A 573 16.63 -6.19 26.51
N ASP A 574 16.66 -6.35 25.18
CA ASP A 574 17.18 -7.54 24.50
C ASP A 574 18.70 -7.41 24.27
N SER A 575 19.43 -8.53 24.39
CA SER A 575 20.89 -8.60 24.30
C SER A 575 21.48 -8.53 22.90
N VAL A 576 20.69 -8.64 21.81
CA VAL A 576 21.26 -8.70 20.44
C VAL A 576 21.85 -7.38 19.93
N ALA A 577 21.62 -6.25 20.61
CA ALA A 577 21.99 -4.92 20.13
C ALA A 577 23.49 -4.78 19.76
N SER A 578 24.40 -5.29 20.60
CA SER A 578 25.84 -5.26 20.31
C SER A 578 26.20 -6.16 19.13
N GLN A 579 25.60 -7.35 19.03
CA GLN A 579 25.83 -8.29 17.92
C GLN A 579 25.37 -7.69 16.58
N TYR A 580 24.21 -7.04 16.55
CA TYR A 580 23.71 -6.38 15.33
C TYR A 580 24.60 -5.21 14.90
N ARG A 581 25.11 -4.41 15.85
CA ARG A 581 26.10 -3.35 15.58
C ARG A 581 27.40 -3.92 15.01
N ASP A 582 27.95 -4.96 15.63
CA ASP A 582 29.21 -5.60 15.18
C ASP A 582 29.07 -6.26 13.79
N THR A 583 27.90 -6.81 13.46
CA THR A 583 27.62 -7.38 12.13
C THR A 583 27.40 -6.29 11.09
N ALA A 584 26.64 -5.23 11.41
CA ALA A 584 26.45 -4.09 10.53
C ALA A 584 27.79 -3.45 10.13
N ASN A 585 28.70 -3.26 11.09
CA ASN A 585 30.03 -2.68 10.85
C ASN A 585 30.94 -3.59 10.00
N LYS A 586 30.74 -4.91 10.00
CA LYS A 586 31.49 -5.84 9.12
C LYS A 586 31.00 -5.74 7.67
N ILE A 587 29.68 -5.74 7.47
CA ILE A 587 29.07 -5.62 6.13
C ILE A 587 29.39 -4.23 5.55
N GLU A 588 29.24 -3.15 6.34
CA GLU A 588 29.68 -1.80 5.97
C GLU A 588 31.13 -1.76 5.48
N LYS A 589 32.03 -2.43 6.20
CA LYS A 589 33.44 -2.50 5.81
C LYS A 589 33.59 -3.23 4.47
N ALA A 590 32.95 -4.39 4.28
CA ALA A 590 33.02 -5.14 3.03
C ALA A 590 32.43 -4.35 1.85
N VAL A 591 31.32 -3.63 2.04
CA VAL A 591 30.72 -2.75 1.03
C VAL A 591 31.69 -1.63 0.64
N ASN A 592 32.28 -0.95 1.63
CA ASN A 592 33.26 0.12 1.41
C ASN A 592 34.55 -0.36 0.71
N GLU A 593 35.00 -1.60 0.98
CA GLU A 593 36.20 -2.19 0.37
C GLU A 593 35.95 -2.82 -1.01
N ARG A 594 34.71 -3.20 -1.37
CA ARG A 594 34.42 -4.03 -2.56
C ARG A 594 33.44 -3.41 -3.57
N LEU A 595 32.46 -2.63 -3.13
CA LEU A 595 31.39 -2.12 -4.01
C LEU A 595 31.57 -0.65 -4.40
N PHE A 596 32.43 0.10 -3.71
CA PHE A 596 32.70 1.50 -4.08
C PHE A 596 33.66 1.61 -5.27
N SER A 597 33.34 2.51 -6.20
CA SER A 597 34.17 2.84 -7.37
C SER A 597 34.70 4.27 -7.29
N SER A 598 36.02 4.41 -7.16
CA SER A 598 36.69 5.73 -7.24
C SER A 598 36.64 6.37 -8.64
N THR A 599 36.16 5.65 -9.65
CA THR A 599 36.01 6.16 -11.03
C THR A 599 34.65 6.83 -11.23
N THR A 600 33.59 6.37 -10.55
CA THR A 600 32.25 7.00 -10.57
C THR A 600 32.01 7.91 -9.36
N GLY A 601 32.71 7.69 -8.24
CA GLY A 601 32.46 8.38 -6.97
C GLY A 601 31.32 7.78 -6.14
N ALA A 602 30.83 6.60 -6.53
CA ALA A 602 29.61 5.97 -6.01
C ALA A 602 29.77 4.45 -5.81
N TYR A 603 28.82 3.85 -5.11
CA TYR A 603 28.69 2.40 -4.95
C TYR A 603 28.02 1.78 -6.17
N MET A 604 28.58 0.67 -6.64
CA MET A 604 28.19 0.05 -7.89
C MET A 604 27.02 -0.93 -7.73
N LEU A 605 26.16 -0.93 -8.74
CA LEU A 605 25.17 -1.96 -9.00
C LEU A 605 25.85 -3.16 -9.65
N ILE A 606 25.65 -4.33 -9.05
CA ILE A 606 26.12 -5.62 -9.53
C ILE A 606 24.90 -6.43 -10.00
N ASP A 607 25.02 -7.10 -11.14
CA ASP A 607 24.03 -8.06 -11.65
C ASP A 607 24.77 -9.40 -11.87
N GLY A 608 24.49 -10.37 -11.01
CA GLY A 608 25.24 -11.61 -10.83
C GLY A 608 26.70 -11.33 -10.45
N ASN A 609 27.59 -11.45 -11.44
CA ASN A 609 29.03 -11.15 -11.31
C ASN A 609 29.48 -9.93 -12.14
N THR A 610 28.54 -9.14 -12.67
CA THR A 610 28.82 -8.04 -13.61
C THR A 610 28.52 -6.69 -12.97
N THR A 611 29.49 -5.78 -12.98
CA THR A 611 29.24 -4.36 -12.66
C THR A 611 28.47 -3.70 -13.79
N VAL A 612 27.20 -3.33 -13.54
CA VAL A 612 26.27 -2.82 -14.56
C VAL A 612 26.01 -1.30 -14.47
N GLY A 613 26.50 -0.63 -13.43
CA GLY A 613 26.40 0.82 -13.28
C GLY A 613 26.27 1.23 -11.81
N ILE A 614 25.48 2.27 -11.54
CA ILE A 614 24.99 2.65 -10.20
C ILE A 614 23.46 2.66 -10.18
N SER A 615 22.86 2.43 -9.00
CA SER A 615 21.44 2.66 -8.73
C SER A 615 21.23 3.80 -7.73
N GLN A 616 20.11 4.52 -7.88
CA GLN A 616 19.76 5.68 -7.07
C GLN A 616 19.38 5.29 -5.64
N ASP A 617 18.54 4.26 -5.51
CA ASP A 617 18.07 3.70 -4.25
C ASP A 617 19.25 3.22 -3.39
N GLY A 618 20.13 2.39 -3.95
CA GLY A 618 21.19 1.71 -3.23
C GLY A 618 22.28 2.66 -2.73
N ASN A 619 22.62 3.68 -3.53
CA ASN A 619 23.51 4.75 -3.08
C ASN A 619 22.85 5.64 -2.01
N SER A 620 21.53 5.83 -2.07
CA SER A 620 20.78 6.53 -1.03
C SER A 620 20.73 5.70 0.28
N TYR A 621 20.46 4.40 0.20
CA TYR A 621 20.53 3.50 1.35
C TYR A 621 21.95 3.41 1.93
N ALA A 622 23.00 3.47 1.11
CA ALA A 622 24.38 3.51 1.61
C ALA A 622 24.64 4.75 2.48
N ILE A 623 24.00 5.88 2.19
CA ILE A 623 24.06 7.09 3.03
C ILE A 623 23.18 6.92 4.28
N LEU A 624 21.91 6.52 4.12
CA LEU A 624 20.91 6.45 5.21
C LEU A 624 21.22 5.36 6.25
N SER A 625 21.78 4.23 5.81
CA SER A 625 22.29 3.16 6.68
C SER A 625 23.57 3.55 7.44
N GLY A 626 24.26 4.61 6.99
CA GLY A 626 25.52 5.12 7.54
C GLY A 626 26.79 4.64 6.83
N ILE A 627 26.72 3.70 5.89
CA ILE A 627 27.89 3.12 5.19
C ILE A 627 28.78 4.20 4.55
N ALA A 628 28.16 5.16 3.86
CA ALA A 628 28.83 6.28 3.18
C ALA A 628 29.17 7.47 4.11
N SER A 629 28.84 7.34 5.40
CA SER A 629 29.19 8.30 6.46
C SER A 629 30.14 7.70 7.49
N ALA A 630 30.59 6.45 7.29
CA ALA A 630 31.55 5.79 8.16
C ALA A 630 32.91 6.51 8.17
N SER A 631 33.62 6.46 9.30
CA SER A 631 34.95 7.10 9.45
C SER A 631 36.04 6.56 8.52
N ASN A 632 35.77 5.43 7.85
CA ASN A 632 36.63 4.78 6.86
C ASN A 632 35.93 4.64 5.49
N ALA A 633 34.84 5.38 5.23
CA ALA A 633 34.22 5.43 3.92
C ALA A 633 35.23 6.02 2.89
N PRO A 634 35.29 5.47 1.65
CA PRO A 634 36.25 5.89 0.63
C PRO A 634 35.90 7.23 -0.02
N SER A 635 34.72 7.78 0.26
CA SER A 635 34.22 9.07 -0.17
C SER A 635 33.22 9.61 0.85
N SER A 636 32.90 10.90 0.78
CA SER A 636 31.85 11.50 1.64
C SER A 636 30.46 11.24 1.07
N ALA A 637 29.45 11.14 1.94
CA ALA A 637 28.04 11.06 1.54
C ALA A 637 27.66 12.14 0.51
N GLY A 638 28.11 13.39 0.69
CA GLY A 638 27.84 14.47 -0.26
C GLY A 638 28.43 14.24 -1.65
N ALA A 639 29.66 13.69 -1.74
CA ALA A 639 30.25 13.32 -3.03
C ALA A 639 29.55 12.13 -3.70
N VAL A 640 28.91 11.24 -2.92
CA VAL A 640 28.06 10.15 -3.44
C VAL A 640 26.73 10.72 -3.99
N ILE A 641 26.13 11.72 -3.35
CA ILE A 641 25.00 12.49 -3.91
C ILE A 641 25.41 13.17 -5.22
N GLU A 642 26.58 13.83 -5.27
CA GLU A 642 27.07 14.45 -6.51
C GLU A 642 27.31 13.43 -7.63
N ALA A 643 27.82 12.24 -7.30
CA ALA A 643 27.99 11.14 -8.25
C ALA A 643 26.65 10.59 -8.78
N MET A 644 25.57 10.60 -7.99
CA MET A 644 24.24 10.20 -8.47
C MET A 644 23.66 11.15 -9.53
N ARG A 645 24.22 12.35 -9.74
CA ARG A 645 23.87 13.21 -10.89
C ARG A 645 24.26 12.61 -12.24
N LEU A 646 25.04 11.52 -12.28
CA LEU A 646 25.23 10.70 -13.49
C LEU A 646 23.91 10.08 -14.00
N LEU A 647 22.85 10.07 -13.19
CA LEU A 647 21.52 9.56 -13.51
C LEU A 647 20.55 10.65 -13.99
N ASP A 648 20.89 11.93 -13.88
CA ASP A 648 19.98 13.07 -14.11
C ASP A 648 19.39 13.14 -15.53
N THR A 649 18.07 13.28 -15.62
CA THR A 649 17.36 13.76 -16.82
C THR A 649 16.63 15.07 -16.51
N SER A 650 15.98 15.67 -17.52
CA SER A 650 15.11 16.85 -17.34
C SER A 650 13.88 16.62 -16.46
N PHE A 651 13.61 15.37 -16.06
CA PHE A 651 12.46 14.95 -15.24
C PHE A 651 12.90 14.27 -13.92
N GLY A 652 14.14 14.52 -13.50
CA GLY A 652 14.77 13.88 -12.33
C GLY A 652 15.71 12.74 -12.71
N PRO A 653 16.37 12.11 -11.73
CA PRO A 653 17.40 11.12 -12.02
C PRO A 653 16.79 9.72 -12.18
N LEU A 654 17.26 8.98 -13.18
CA LEU A 654 16.87 7.59 -13.44
C LEU A 654 17.12 6.72 -12.21
N SER A 655 16.28 5.70 -12.02
CA SER A 655 16.43 4.72 -10.93
C SER A 655 17.76 3.94 -11.05
N PHE A 656 18.19 3.69 -12.29
CA PHE A 656 19.39 2.93 -12.65
C PHE A 656 20.16 3.60 -13.79
N SER A 657 21.46 3.29 -13.89
CA SER A 657 22.31 3.77 -14.98
C SER A 657 21.92 3.19 -16.33
N ASN A 658 22.05 3.97 -17.41
CA ASN A 658 21.78 3.52 -18.79
C ASN A 658 22.75 2.43 -19.32
N THR A 659 23.79 2.09 -18.56
CA THR A 659 24.70 0.95 -18.81
C THR A 659 24.12 -0.39 -18.31
N SER A 660 23.06 -0.33 -17.51
CA SER A 660 22.35 -1.52 -17.03
C SER A 660 21.34 -2.02 -18.05
N ARG A 661 20.72 -3.16 -17.75
CA ARG A 661 19.60 -3.72 -18.53
C ARG A 661 18.25 -3.05 -18.25
N PHE A 662 18.18 -2.12 -17.28
CA PHE A 662 16.93 -1.55 -16.79
C PHE A 662 16.39 -0.43 -17.68
N LEU A 663 15.06 -0.33 -17.75
CA LEU A 663 14.36 0.73 -18.46
C LEU A 663 14.65 2.14 -17.88
N PRO A 664 14.69 3.20 -18.73
CA PRO A 664 14.98 4.56 -18.31
C PRO A 664 13.78 5.22 -17.60
N ILE A 665 13.50 4.74 -16.39
CA ILE A 665 12.39 5.15 -15.53
C ILE A 665 12.92 5.93 -14.33
N VAL A 666 12.32 7.10 -14.07
CA VAL A 666 12.50 7.84 -12.82
C VAL A 666 11.43 7.34 -11.84
N SER A 667 11.86 6.79 -10.71
CA SER A 667 10.95 6.30 -9.66
C SER A 667 10.92 7.27 -8.46
N PRO A 668 9.75 7.83 -8.12
CA PRO A 668 9.56 8.60 -6.88
C PRO A 668 9.90 7.84 -5.59
N TYR A 669 9.91 6.50 -5.58
CA TYR A 669 10.43 5.68 -4.47
C TYR A 669 11.93 5.93 -4.25
N ALA A 670 12.75 5.62 -5.26
CA ALA A 670 14.20 5.80 -5.21
C ALA A 670 14.58 7.28 -5.05
N SER A 671 13.83 8.19 -5.68
CA SER A 671 14.04 9.63 -5.57
C SER A 671 13.61 10.19 -4.21
N GLY A 672 12.65 9.56 -3.53
CA GLY A 672 12.28 9.87 -2.14
C GLY A 672 13.38 9.49 -1.13
N PHE A 673 14.05 8.37 -1.36
CA PHE A 673 15.26 8.03 -0.59
C PHE A 673 16.45 8.93 -0.96
N HIS A 674 16.60 9.32 -2.22
CA HIS A 674 17.65 10.26 -2.65
C HIS A 674 17.49 11.66 -2.03
N THR A 675 16.27 12.20 -1.96
CA THR A 675 16.01 13.47 -1.27
C THR A 675 16.24 13.36 0.23
N TRP A 676 15.92 12.22 0.87
CA TRP A 676 16.27 11.94 2.27
C TRP A 676 17.80 11.90 2.46
N ALA A 677 18.52 11.13 1.63
CA ALA A 677 19.97 11.01 1.69
C ALA A 677 20.66 12.37 1.47
N ALA A 678 20.16 13.20 0.56
CA ALA A 678 20.65 14.57 0.36
C ALA A 678 20.43 15.45 1.61
N PHE A 679 19.31 15.32 2.31
CA PHE A 679 19.13 15.98 3.61
C PHE A 679 20.08 15.44 4.68
N GLU A 680 20.24 14.13 4.89
CA GLU A 680 21.16 13.62 5.94
C GLU A 680 22.63 13.90 5.60
N ALA A 681 22.99 14.04 4.31
CA ALA A 681 24.30 14.54 3.86
C ALA A 681 24.47 16.07 3.97
N GLY A 682 23.46 16.81 4.44
CA GLY A 682 23.47 18.27 4.60
C GLY A 682 23.26 19.07 3.30
N MET A 683 23.06 18.42 2.16
CA MET A 683 22.90 19.02 0.83
C MET A 683 21.45 19.50 0.60
N ASN A 684 20.98 20.41 1.45
CA ASN A 684 19.57 20.81 1.51
C ASN A 684 19.04 21.38 0.18
N GLU A 685 19.83 22.19 -0.53
CA GLU A 685 19.46 22.72 -1.85
C GLU A 685 19.35 21.62 -2.92
N GLU A 686 20.13 20.55 -2.81
CA GLU A 686 20.06 19.42 -3.74
C GLU A 686 18.78 18.61 -3.52
N ALA A 687 18.36 18.41 -2.27
CA ALA A 687 17.06 17.80 -1.97
C ALA A 687 15.91 18.61 -2.58
N ILE A 688 15.93 19.95 -2.48
CA ILE A 688 14.92 20.82 -3.11
C ILE A 688 15.04 20.84 -4.64
N ARG A 689 16.24 20.74 -5.22
CA ARG A 689 16.44 20.56 -6.67
C ARG A 689 15.80 19.27 -7.17
N LEU A 690 16.06 18.16 -6.49
CA LEU A 690 15.51 16.84 -6.81
C LEU A 690 13.98 16.83 -6.70
N MET A 691 13.41 17.44 -5.64
CA MET A 691 11.97 17.63 -5.52
C MET A 691 11.38 18.32 -6.77
N ARG A 692 11.94 19.48 -7.15
CA ARG A 692 11.50 20.24 -8.33
C ARG A 692 11.73 19.53 -9.67
N ALA A 693 12.67 18.61 -9.75
CA ALA A 693 12.92 17.83 -10.97
C ALA A 693 11.89 16.70 -11.15
N VAL A 694 11.63 15.92 -10.09
CA VAL A 694 10.80 14.69 -10.15
C VAL A 694 9.29 14.95 -10.01
N TRP A 695 8.87 15.90 -9.16
CA TRP A 695 7.45 16.08 -8.83
C TRP A 695 6.75 17.24 -9.56
N LYS A 696 7.47 18.10 -10.30
CA LYS A 696 6.89 19.25 -11.00
C LYS A 696 5.67 18.90 -11.87
N ASN A 697 5.74 17.80 -12.62
CA ASN A 697 4.66 17.37 -13.51
C ASN A 697 3.43 16.85 -12.73
N GLN A 698 3.63 16.41 -11.49
CA GLN A 698 2.58 15.86 -10.60
C GLN A 698 1.82 16.99 -9.89
N THR A 699 2.45 18.17 -9.71
CA THR A 699 1.85 19.38 -9.13
C THR A 699 1.19 20.32 -10.15
N ASP A 700 1.60 20.32 -11.42
CA ASP A 700 1.07 21.27 -12.41
C ASP A 700 -0.36 20.88 -12.84
N GLU A 701 -1.36 21.65 -12.41
CA GLU A 701 -2.78 21.43 -12.72
C GLU A 701 -3.11 21.52 -14.23
N ASN A 702 -2.19 22.09 -15.03
CA ASN A 702 -2.31 22.18 -16.49
C ASN A 702 -1.72 20.95 -17.20
N ASN A 703 -1.07 20.04 -16.48
CA ASN A 703 -0.51 18.82 -17.05
C ASN A 703 -1.67 17.87 -17.45
N PRO A 704 -1.70 17.31 -18.69
CA PRO A 704 -2.74 16.36 -19.10
C PRO A 704 -2.79 15.08 -18.25
N TRP A 705 -1.72 14.77 -17.52
CA TRP A 705 -1.59 13.64 -16.59
C TRP A 705 -1.85 14.03 -15.12
N TYR A 706 -2.26 15.26 -14.82
CA TYR A 706 -2.48 15.72 -13.43
C TYR A 706 -3.58 14.94 -12.70
N THR A 707 -3.24 14.34 -11.57
CA THR A 707 -4.16 13.67 -10.65
C THR A 707 -4.36 14.42 -9.33
N GLY A 708 -3.48 15.38 -9.00
CA GLY A 708 -3.42 15.97 -7.67
C GLY A 708 -2.86 15.05 -6.59
N MET A 709 -2.22 13.95 -7.00
CA MET A 709 -1.59 12.90 -6.19
C MET A 709 -0.16 12.66 -6.67
N THR A 710 0.57 11.76 -6.01
CA THR A 710 1.94 11.35 -6.39
C THR A 710 1.96 10.06 -7.20
N TRP A 711 2.85 9.94 -8.18
CA TRP A 711 2.82 8.85 -9.18
C TRP A 711 3.72 7.64 -8.81
N GLU A 712 3.39 6.47 -9.35
CA GLU A 712 4.18 5.22 -9.23
C GLU A 712 5.50 5.33 -10.02
N PHE A 713 5.43 5.62 -11.34
CA PHE A 713 6.61 5.70 -12.21
C PHE A 713 6.52 6.83 -13.25
N ILE A 714 7.67 7.41 -13.60
CA ILE A 714 7.79 8.47 -14.62
C ILE A 714 8.72 7.98 -15.74
N ASN A 715 8.32 8.20 -17.00
CA ASN A 715 9.17 8.02 -18.16
C ASN A 715 10.30 9.07 -18.14
N GLY A 716 11.55 8.64 -17.97
CA GLY A 716 12.70 9.54 -17.85
C GLY A 716 13.02 10.35 -19.11
N THR A 717 12.40 10.05 -20.25
CA THR A 717 12.56 10.78 -21.52
C THR A 717 11.41 11.76 -21.83
N SER A 718 10.18 11.51 -21.38
CA SER A 718 9.02 12.40 -21.64
C SER A 718 8.44 13.11 -20.42
N GLY A 719 8.73 12.63 -19.20
CA GLY A 719 8.15 13.18 -17.96
C GLY A 719 6.69 12.79 -17.72
N GLU A 720 6.14 11.89 -18.54
CA GLU A 720 4.80 11.34 -18.41
C GLU A 720 4.78 10.13 -17.48
N PRO A 721 3.63 9.70 -16.93
CA PRO A 721 3.55 8.45 -16.18
C PRO A 721 3.96 7.27 -17.08
N TYR A 722 4.82 6.38 -16.58
CA TYR A 722 5.22 5.19 -17.32
C TYR A 722 4.09 4.14 -17.29
N ARG A 723 3.64 3.64 -18.44
CA ARG A 723 2.47 2.73 -18.60
C ARG A 723 1.23 3.22 -17.82
N PRO A 724 0.60 4.36 -18.18
CA PRO A 724 -0.49 4.96 -17.40
C PRO A 724 -1.76 4.10 -17.33
N ASN A 725 -1.92 3.15 -18.26
CA ASN A 725 -2.98 2.12 -18.26
C ASN A 725 -2.65 0.89 -17.38
N TYR A 726 -1.68 1.00 -16.48
CA TYR A 726 -1.27 -0.06 -15.58
C TYR A 726 -0.75 0.54 -14.27
N SER A 727 0.26 1.40 -14.35
CA SER A 727 0.85 2.06 -13.18
C SER A 727 -0.13 3.05 -12.55
N SER A 728 -0.08 3.23 -11.23
CA SER A 728 -0.91 4.20 -10.51
C SER A 728 -0.32 5.61 -10.58
N GLN A 729 -1.19 6.60 -10.69
CA GLN A 729 -0.90 8.03 -10.54
C GLN A 729 -1.35 8.56 -9.17
N ALA A 730 -1.63 7.65 -8.22
CA ALA A 730 -1.96 7.89 -6.83
C ALA A 730 -1.28 6.83 -5.91
N HIS A 731 0.06 6.82 -5.96
CA HIS A 731 0.95 5.84 -5.33
C HIS A 731 1.69 6.42 -4.13
N GLY A 732 1.57 5.73 -2.98
CA GLY A 732 2.05 6.17 -1.67
C GLY A 732 3.55 6.43 -1.62
N TRP A 733 4.36 5.62 -2.32
CA TRP A 733 5.82 5.76 -2.32
C TRP A 733 6.32 7.12 -2.82
N GLY A 734 5.53 7.84 -3.60
CA GLY A 734 5.89 9.16 -4.13
C GLY A 734 5.66 10.29 -3.13
N SER A 735 5.06 10.02 -1.96
CA SER A 735 4.66 11.05 -0.99
C SER A 735 5.79 11.62 -0.13
N ALA A 736 7.01 11.08 -0.24
CA ALA A 736 8.16 11.38 0.63
C ALA A 736 8.44 12.88 0.90
N PRO A 737 8.33 13.80 -0.10
CA PRO A 737 8.52 15.23 0.15
C PRO A 737 7.63 15.81 1.25
N THR A 738 6.44 15.25 1.49
CA THR A 738 5.50 15.70 2.54
C THR A 738 6.15 15.64 3.92
N TRP A 739 6.65 14.48 4.34
CA TRP A 739 7.29 14.35 5.64
C TRP A 739 8.65 15.03 5.69
N GLN A 740 9.38 15.06 4.58
CA GLN A 740 10.71 15.70 4.52
C GLN A 740 10.62 17.22 4.69
N LEU A 741 9.62 17.87 4.09
CA LEU A 741 9.36 19.31 4.29
C LEU A 741 8.97 19.60 5.75
N SER A 742 8.13 18.76 6.38
CA SER A 742 7.80 18.90 7.81
C SER A 742 8.97 18.60 8.77
N ARG A 743 9.82 17.62 8.46
CA ARG A 743 10.96 17.18 9.28
C ARG A 743 12.17 18.09 9.17
N TYR A 744 12.52 18.53 7.96
CA TYR A 744 13.76 19.28 7.69
C TYR A 744 13.52 20.77 7.46
N VAL A 745 12.56 21.16 6.60
CA VAL A 745 12.36 22.58 6.24
C VAL A 745 11.61 23.33 7.34
N LEU A 746 10.49 22.79 7.82
CA LEU A 746 9.87 23.24 9.08
C LEU A 746 10.74 22.87 10.30
N GLY A 747 11.49 21.76 10.21
CA GLY A 747 12.56 21.42 11.16
C GLY A 747 12.13 20.63 12.40
N VAL A 748 10.90 20.09 12.46
CA VAL A 748 10.37 19.41 13.65
C VAL A 748 10.52 17.89 13.56
N SER A 749 11.22 17.29 14.51
CA SER A 749 11.57 15.85 14.51
C SER A 749 11.70 15.27 15.94
N PRO A 750 11.61 13.94 16.12
CA PRO A 750 11.87 13.31 17.41
C PRO A 750 13.39 13.17 17.65
N ILE A 751 13.85 13.45 18.87
CA ILE A 751 15.21 13.14 19.33
C ILE A 751 15.21 11.84 20.15
N VAL A 752 14.16 11.63 20.94
CA VAL A 752 13.88 10.39 21.64
C VAL A 752 12.59 9.80 21.06
N PRO A 753 12.52 8.47 20.82
CA PRO A 753 11.31 7.80 20.36
C PRO A 753 10.04 8.22 21.11
N GLY A 754 8.97 8.49 20.36
CA GLY A 754 7.69 8.94 20.90
C GLY A 754 7.63 10.42 21.31
N TYR A 755 8.52 11.29 20.80
CA TYR A 755 8.51 12.76 21.00
C TYR A 755 8.60 13.26 22.45
N SER A 756 8.96 12.41 23.41
CA SER A 756 9.25 12.84 24.79
C SER A 756 10.39 13.87 24.85
N THR A 757 11.34 13.75 23.92
CA THR A 757 12.26 14.83 23.53
C THR A 757 12.19 15.04 22.01
N TRP A 758 12.01 16.29 21.58
CA TRP A 758 11.89 16.71 20.18
C TRP A 758 12.98 17.71 19.77
N SER A 759 13.18 17.88 18.47
CA SER A 759 14.04 18.88 17.85
C SER A 759 13.21 19.94 17.15
N PHE A 760 13.70 21.18 17.14
CA PHE A 760 13.24 22.24 16.24
C PHE A 760 14.46 22.88 15.59
N ALA A 761 14.83 22.38 14.41
CA ALA A 761 16.03 22.72 13.67
C ALA A 761 15.70 23.04 12.20
N PRO A 762 15.20 24.26 11.90
CA PRO A 762 14.86 24.67 10.54
C PRO A 762 16.01 24.56 9.54
N ARG A 763 15.70 24.13 8.32
CA ARG A 763 16.60 24.22 7.17
C ARG A 763 15.95 25.12 6.12
N THR A 764 16.46 26.35 5.99
CA THR A 764 15.72 27.45 5.35
C THR A 764 15.53 27.29 3.84
N VAL A 765 16.46 26.62 3.15
CA VAL A 765 16.40 26.30 1.71
C VAL A 765 15.94 27.46 0.80
N ASN A 766 16.52 28.64 1.02
CA ASN A 766 16.20 29.90 0.34
C ASN A 766 14.74 30.39 0.46
N LEU A 767 13.97 29.87 1.43
CA LEU A 767 12.63 30.34 1.78
C LEU A 767 12.70 31.47 2.81
N THR A 768 11.77 32.43 2.74
CA THR A 768 11.68 33.53 3.72
C THR A 768 10.85 33.16 4.94
N TYR A 769 9.97 32.15 4.86
CA TYR A 769 9.28 31.60 6.02
C TYR A 769 8.81 30.16 5.79
N ALA A 770 8.62 29.43 6.89
CA ALA A 770 7.76 28.24 6.92
C ALA A 770 6.98 28.15 8.25
N ASN A 771 5.77 27.60 8.20
CA ASN A 771 4.94 27.31 9.37
C ASN A 771 4.19 25.99 9.19
N GLY A 772 3.80 25.36 10.30
CA GLY A 772 3.14 24.06 10.24
C GLY A 772 2.83 23.42 11.58
N ARG A 773 2.25 22.23 11.48
CA ARG A 773 1.82 21.37 12.58
C ARG A 773 2.43 19.98 12.40
N VAL A 774 2.92 19.40 13.50
CA VAL A 774 3.36 18.01 13.57
C VAL A 774 2.60 17.32 14.71
N PRO A 775 1.72 16.35 14.43
CA PRO A 775 1.01 15.61 15.46
C PRO A 775 1.98 14.61 16.13
N THR A 776 1.89 14.46 17.45
CA THR A 776 2.76 13.55 18.23
C THR A 776 1.95 12.79 19.28
N PRO A 777 2.48 11.72 19.90
CA PRO A 777 1.82 11.02 21.01
C PRO A 777 1.46 11.89 22.22
N TRP A 778 2.13 13.03 22.38
CA TRP A 778 1.87 14.00 23.47
C TRP A 778 0.85 15.08 23.07
N GLY A 779 0.45 15.14 21.80
CA GLY A 779 -0.32 16.22 21.18
C GLY A 779 0.46 16.93 20.07
N THR A 780 -0.17 17.92 19.43
CA THR A 780 0.42 18.61 18.27
C THR A 780 1.49 19.62 18.67
N ILE A 781 2.68 19.49 18.08
CA ILE A 781 3.67 20.57 18.04
C ILE A 781 3.28 21.53 16.90
N THR A 782 3.17 22.82 17.19
CA THR A 782 2.98 23.87 16.20
C THR A 782 4.24 24.71 16.14
N ALA A 783 4.80 24.91 14.95
CA ALA A 783 6.06 25.61 14.74
C ALA A 783 5.96 26.59 13.56
N SER A 784 6.74 27.68 13.64
CA SER A 784 6.94 28.61 12.53
C SER A 784 8.30 29.28 12.63
N TRP A 785 8.84 29.72 11.50
CA TRP A 785 10.01 30.58 11.43
C TRP A 785 9.90 31.55 10.26
N GLU A 786 10.51 32.72 10.41
CA GLU A 786 10.61 33.78 9.39
C GLU A 786 12.06 34.30 9.34
N ALA A 787 12.56 34.56 8.14
CA ALA A 787 13.94 34.88 7.84
C ALA A 787 14.04 36.13 6.96
N THR A 788 14.84 37.09 7.39
CA THR A 788 15.29 38.21 6.56
C THR A 788 16.82 38.16 6.41
N GLU A 789 17.40 39.09 5.65
CA GLU A 789 18.86 39.23 5.53
C GLU A 789 19.56 39.44 6.89
N THR A 790 18.84 39.98 7.88
CA THR A 790 19.41 40.35 9.20
C THR A 790 18.77 39.60 10.36
N THR A 791 17.45 39.48 10.40
CA THR A 791 16.71 38.78 11.47
C THR A 791 16.39 37.34 11.13
N PHE A 792 16.31 36.50 12.17
CA PHE A 792 15.67 35.18 12.10
C PHE A 792 14.75 35.04 13.32
N GLU A 793 13.46 34.88 13.10
CA GLU A 793 12.46 34.70 14.16
C GLU A 793 11.88 33.27 14.10
N MET A 794 11.63 32.67 15.25
CA MET A 794 11.05 31.34 15.38
C MET A 794 10.00 31.34 16.49
N GLN A 795 8.94 30.55 16.31
CA GLN A 795 7.96 30.28 17.36
C GLN A 795 7.69 28.79 17.42
N ILE A 796 7.59 28.24 18.63
CA ILE A 796 7.18 26.85 18.84
C ILE A 796 6.29 26.70 20.07
N SER A 797 5.18 25.99 19.89
CA SER A 797 4.30 25.52 20.95
C SER A 797 4.30 23.99 20.92
N ALA A 798 4.80 23.37 21.97
CA ALA A 798 4.89 21.92 22.11
C ALA A 798 4.11 21.45 23.36
N PRO A 799 3.60 20.21 23.40
CA PRO A 799 2.81 19.72 24.53
C PRO A 799 3.56 19.77 25.86
N PRO A 800 2.92 20.15 26.99
CA PRO A 800 3.57 20.26 28.29
C PRO A 800 4.18 18.94 28.77
N GLY A 801 5.35 19.03 29.44
CA GLY A 801 6.06 17.86 29.97
C GLY A 801 6.95 17.12 28.97
N THR A 802 7.13 17.66 27.77
CA THR A 802 8.16 17.23 26.81
C THR A 802 9.41 18.10 26.93
N ASN A 803 10.52 17.67 26.34
CA ASN A 803 11.74 18.47 26.22
C ASN A 803 12.05 18.76 24.75
N GLY A 804 12.71 19.88 24.48
CA GLY A 804 13.10 20.31 23.14
C GLY A 804 14.60 20.60 23.04
N THR A 805 15.20 20.36 21.88
CA THR A 805 16.42 21.03 21.45
C THR A 805 16.09 21.94 20.28
N ILE A 806 16.26 23.25 20.47
CA ILE A 806 16.09 24.27 19.43
C ILE A 806 17.47 24.54 18.82
N VAL A 807 17.52 24.57 17.49
CA VAL A 807 18.71 24.94 16.71
C VAL A 807 18.36 26.19 15.90
N VAL A 808 19.07 27.29 16.15
CA VAL A 808 18.85 28.59 15.49
C VAL A 808 19.89 28.77 14.38
N PRO A 809 19.53 28.68 13.09
CA PRO A 809 20.47 28.79 11.96
C PRO A 809 21.07 30.21 11.84
N GLY A 810 22.30 30.33 11.35
CA GLY A 810 22.92 31.65 11.09
C GLY A 810 23.12 32.53 12.33
N ALA A 811 23.07 31.94 13.53
CA ALA A 811 23.13 32.66 14.81
C ALA A 811 24.55 33.02 15.26
N GLY A 812 25.59 32.49 14.62
CA GLY A 812 27.00 32.56 15.04
C GLY A 812 27.50 33.96 15.45
N ASN A 813 27.02 35.00 14.76
CA ASN A 813 27.35 36.41 14.99
C ASN A 813 26.15 37.27 15.45
N LYS A 814 25.01 36.67 15.80
CA LYS A 814 23.76 37.36 16.14
C LYS A 814 23.48 37.33 17.65
N THR A 815 22.69 38.29 18.13
CA THR A 815 22.13 38.26 19.49
C THR A 815 20.90 37.36 19.50
N VAL A 816 20.98 36.19 20.14
CA VAL A 816 19.84 35.27 20.30
C VAL A 816 19.06 35.58 21.59
N MET A 817 17.77 35.78 21.45
CA MET A 817 16.80 36.01 22.53
C MET A 817 15.78 34.87 22.54
N ILE A 818 15.40 34.35 23.72
CA ILE A 818 14.27 33.42 23.88
C ILE A 818 13.34 33.96 24.97
N ASN A 819 12.07 34.19 24.64
CA ASN A 819 11.07 34.84 25.50
C ASN A 819 11.58 36.14 26.16
N GLY A 820 12.42 36.90 25.44
CA GLY A 820 13.04 38.14 25.92
C GLY A 820 14.29 37.96 26.80
N ALA A 821 14.75 36.74 27.08
CA ALA A 821 16.01 36.46 27.76
C ALA A 821 17.15 36.23 26.76
N GLN A 822 18.28 36.93 26.93
CA GLN A 822 19.45 36.78 26.05
C GLN A 822 20.22 35.49 26.33
N VAL A 823 20.44 34.71 25.28
CA VAL A 823 21.22 33.47 25.27
C VAL A 823 22.64 33.78 24.78
N GLY A 824 23.66 33.28 25.47
CA GLY A 824 25.06 33.46 25.07
C GLY A 824 26.04 32.65 25.93
N ALA A 825 27.25 32.44 25.40
CA ALA A 825 28.27 31.60 26.04
C ALA A 825 28.85 32.16 27.35
N SER A 826 28.73 33.47 27.59
CA SER A 826 29.12 34.15 28.83
C SER A 826 28.00 34.06 29.88
N GLY A 827 27.93 32.92 30.56
CA GLY A 827 26.86 32.53 31.50
C GLY A 827 26.68 33.38 32.76
N ASN A 828 26.29 34.65 32.59
CA ASN A 828 25.87 35.60 33.63
C ASN A 828 24.50 36.25 33.33
N SER A 829 23.84 35.94 32.21
CA SER A 829 22.40 36.18 32.05
C SER A 829 21.62 35.07 32.76
N ALA A 830 20.64 35.45 33.58
CA ALA A 830 19.79 34.50 34.29
C ALA A 830 18.73 33.93 33.35
N LEU A 831 19.10 32.91 32.57
CA LEU A 831 18.13 32.12 31.80
C LEU A 831 17.09 31.49 32.77
N PRO A 832 15.80 31.45 32.39
CA PRO A 832 14.80 30.66 33.11
C PRO A 832 15.24 29.20 33.26
N GLN A 833 14.87 28.53 34.37
CA GLN A 833 15.25 27.13 34.60
C GLN A 833 14.80 26.14 33.50
N SER A 834 13.82 26.54 32.68
CA SER A 834 13.33 25.78 31.52
C SER A 834 14.11 26.03 30.23
N ILE A 835 15.24 26.76 30.26
CA ILE A 835 16.07 27.12 29.10
C ILE A 835 17.55 26.94 29.45
N ILE A 836 18.25 26.06 28.73
CA ILE A 836 19.64 25.66 28.99
C ILE A 836 20.45 25.80 27.70
N TRP A 837 21.51 26.61 27.73
CA TRP A 837 22.47 26.71 26.63
C TRP A 837 23.14 25.35 26.35
N ALA A 838 23.08 24.89 25.09
CA ALA A 838 23.61 23.58 24.68
C ALA A 838 24.83 23.66 23.75
N GLY A 839 25.19 24.84 23.25
CA GLY A 839 26.45 25.10 22.53
C GLY A 839 26.27 25.70 21.13
N VAL A 840 27.34 25.69 20.35
CA VAL A 840 27.37 26.12 18.94
C VAL A 840 27.66 24.90 18.06
N GLU A 841 26.98 24.81 16.93
CA GLU A 841 27.20 23.80 15.89
C GLU A 841 27.35 24.51 14.54
N GLY A 842 28.56 24.53 13.97
CA GLY A 842 28.83 25.34 12.78
C GLY A 842 28.61 26.83 13.06
N ASP A 843 27.61 27.42 12.38
CA ASP A 843 27.13 28.79 12.60
C ASP A 843 25.82 28.85 13.40
N ALA A 844 25.28 27.72 13.85
CA ALA A 844 23.99 27.62 14.54
C ALA A 844 24.12 27.58 16.07
N TYR A 845 23.15 28.16 16.78
CA TYR A 845 23.07 28.15 18.25
C TYR A 845 22.13 27.04 18.71
N ARG A 846 22.58 26.19 19.64
CA ARG A 846 21.78 25.10 20.23
C ARG A 846 21.32 25.45 21.65
N VAL A 847 20.04 25.25 21.92
CA VAL A 847 19.42 25.48 23.24
C VAL A 847 18.47 24.33 23.60
N ASN A 848 18.65 23.75 24.77
CA ASN A 848 17.71 22.77 25.33
C ASN A 848 16.63 23.48 26.15
N VAL A 849 15.39 23.02 26.04
CA VAL A 849 14.22 23.60 26.70
C VAL A 849 13.32 22.52 27.30
N THR A 850 12.59 22.84 28.36
CA THR A 850 11.49 22.01 28.88
C THR A 850 10.16 22.72 28.58
N SER A 851 9.19 22.02 28.00
CA SER A 851 7.93 22.63 27.58
C SER A 851 7.01 22.93 28.76
N GLY A 852 6.58 24.19 28.86
CA GLY A 852 5.46 24.63 29.69
C GLY A 852 4.17 24.71 28.89
N SER A 853 3.13 25.31 29.49
CA SER A 853 1.86 25.61 28.82
C SER A 853 1.91 26.91 27.99
N SER A 854 3.06 27.24 27.41
CA SER A 854 3.32 28.55 26.78
C SER A 854 4.28 28.42 25.59
N THR A 855 3.94 29.07 24.48
CA THR A 855 4.79 29.23 23.30
C THR A 855 6.17 29.78 23.66
N LEU A 856 7.20 29.27 23.01
CA LEU A 856 8.53 29.84 23.00
C LEU A 856 8.67 30.70 21.74
N VAL A 857 9.07 31.96 21.91
CA VAL A 857 9.42 32.90 20.84
C VAL A 857 10.92 33.13 20.89
N ILE A 858 11.58 32.93 19.76
CA ILE A 858 13.03 33.06 19.59
C ILE A 858 13.29 34.12 18.52
N SER A 859 14.25 35.02 18.75
CA SER A 859 14.73 35.93 17.73
C SER A 859 16.25 36.01 17.73
N ALA A 860 16.84 36.11 16.54
CA ALA A 860 18.27 36.29 16.32
C ALA A 860 18.51 37.49 15.40
N SER A 861 19.22 38.50 15.90
CA SER A 861 19.55 39.76 15.21
C SER A 861 20.99 40.19 15.45
#